data_AF-A0A8T1UIT7-F1
#
_entry.id   AF-A0A8T1UIT7-F1
#
_cell.length_a   1.000
_cell.length_b   1.000
_cell.length_c   1.000
_cell.angle_alpha   90.00
_cell.angle_beta   90.00
_cell.angle_gamma   90.00
#
_symmetry.space_group_name_H-M   'P 1'
#
loop_
_entity.id
_entity.type
_entity.pdbx_description
1 polymer ?
#
loop_
_entity_poly.entity_id
_entity_poly.type
_entity_poly.pdbx_seq_one_letter_code
_entity_poly.pdbx_strand_id
1 'polypeptide(L)'
;MKTAPSWLMNEACSARLAGDVKTVSIAVDCLVFMVDDRFEEREEQEVDLHDPEAVHTRIQQLKQTVVELDDAAQAFKLLAEKQVAEINAKEILLTRKTEYVDELLEQIKALTTKLEAKTNETRAMEARMHKVNSQMEELREQVKKDEEDFAMVCAALDAREQILVNKNGELTAAIETEKQLRKELDRHQGTIRRLEKNVEDLQPEKADACLSPRSFHENQLIRLRDDAIEAKTREVWLLSGQNDQLRVQLDELEAALEQLQRNVISKENDLVRRQRKLDQLEAEIDALQVSRSQAEGREKAMEIATTQNEKLLQALEAQERDAEELKARLDDRDRECEQLRGSHRDHIARSAESEVEVLHRTRQAEEKASAVSALQEKLRRERKLLQEELSSSHLNYQMEMEKLQGELVMRRNKQYELTLKLQGVEARLHEAVDHRENAEEQLMAAQSRMQELERVLQDSLECKKQLETQLSSQKINASEEFEKQNKLLIGAKNEIAVLQKQIEEMKEGMANRLALEKQRELRNRETKQLLSAQEALTLEQKERIHRLVKDVNRESQARAAVELEKTLLRDQLKALRQQCESNIRECMEQKKQIQDKRQKLAQKFTELTTEFHALQSAKSKLVYKYADVFGKAVSNGVVWPSSDCLELRECWLVDDDLRSILKMLDSERVGRLQRVDMRYNRLTSEGMGRLLVFLKKLVSGLVNVASGFREIDLRHNCVSLDGIRVVAKGLETLISSKSTNTGMSGLKSVAVTDEGRIEVFAGAENRALSTSYGVQDPVSPIPILVVDISENVDADWLVAESRRFQAQYRRRGRDLNDPATNNNRSNGAAQLLNDALFSSRDKSLEEIYGFDLHEYRQPYSASLTKKQLVTNAWRWIIFS
;
A
#
# COMPACT_ATOMS: atom_id res chain seq x y z
N MET A 1 24.06 22.38 49.37
CA MET A 1 24.13 23.61 50.18
C MET A 1 23.85 24.81 49.27
N LYS A 2 23.14 25.84 49.75
CA LYS A 2 22.91 27.16 49.11
C LYS A 2 22.15 27.10 47.76
N THR A 3 20.86 27.46 47.69
CA THR A 3 20.27 28.84 47.55
C THR A 3 20.68 29.55 46.25
N ALA A 4 19.80 30.15 45.44
CA ALA A 4 18.39 30.55 45.64
C ALA A 4 17.56 30.51 44.31
N PRO A 5 16.22 30.63 44.33
CA PRO A 5 15.37 30.54 43.13
C PRO A 5 14.95 31.91 42.55
N SER A 6 14.37 31.90 41.34
CA SER A 6 13.63 33.03 40.78
C SER A 6 12.34 32.57 40.05
N TRP A 7 11.21 32.65 40.74
CA TRP A 7 9.90 32.86 40.10
C TRP A 7 9.65 34.38 39.99
N LEU A 8 8.68 34.80 39.17
CA LEU A 8 8.47 36.15 38.58
C LEU A 8 9.13 36.29 37.20
N MET A 9 8.48 36.77 36.14
CA MET A 9 7.05 37.10 35.93
C MET A 9 6.63 36.56 34.55
N ASN A 10 5.40 36.05 34.43
CA ASN A 10 4.81 35.74 33.12
C ASN A 10 3.36 36.24 33.05
N GLU A 11 3.20 37.54 33.30
CA GLU A 11 1.91 38.22 33.48
C GLU A 11 1.86 39.48 32.59
N ALA A 12 1.91 39.28 31.27
CA ALA A 12 2.09 40.36 30.30
C ALA A 12 1.33 40.16 28.97
N CYS A 13 0.14 39.54 28.98
CA CYS A 13 -0.72 39.46 27.78
C CYS A 13 -2.23 39.20 28.05
N SER A 14 -2.83 39.85 29.06
CA SER A 14 -4.28 39.67 29.38
C SER A 14 -5.05 40.98 29.63
N ALA A 15 -4.56 42.12 29.10
CA ALA A 15 -5.13 43.44 29.40
C ALA A 15 -5.12 44.41 28.20
N ARG A 16 -5.66 43.98 27.03
CA ARG A 16 -5.95 44.91 25.90
C ARG A 16 -6.96 44.37 24.87
N LEU A 17 -8.16 44.04 25.30
CA LEU A 17 -9.33 43.93 24.40
C LEU A 17 -10.69 44.23 25.09
N ALA A 18 -10.66 45.05 26.15
CA ALA A 18 -11.83 45.74 26.68
C ALA A 18 -11.81 47.19 26.17
N GLY A 19 -12.09 47.37 24.87
CA GLY A 19 -12.24 48.68 24.23
C GLY A 19 -13.71 48.98 24.01
N ASP A 20 -14.19 50.10 24.56
CA ASP A 20 -15.62 50.39 24.70
C ASP A 20 -16.46 50.28 23.42
N VAL A 21 -17.54 49.50 23.48
CA VAL A 21 -18.67 49.61 22.56
C VAL A 21 -19.53 50.84 22.96
N LYS A 22 -18.94 52.05 22.81
CA LYS A 22 -19.58 53.34 23.11
C LYS A 22 -19.12 54.47 22.16
N THR A 23 -19.21 54.27 20.84
CA THR A 23 -18.95 55.37 19.89
C THR A 23 -19.77 55.33 18.58
N VAL A 24 -21.05 54.92 18.66
CA VAL A 24 -22.04 55.19 17.58
C VAL A 24 -23.28 55.85 18.19
N SER A 25 -23.11 57.08 18.69
CA SER A 25 -24.20 57.91 19.25
C SER A 25 -23.90 59.42 19.19
N ILE A 26 -23.15 59.87 18.16
CA ILE A 26 -23.08 61.28 17.74
C ILE A 26 -23.07 61.27 16.21
N ALA A 27 -24.20 61.66 15.58
CA ALA A 27 -24.32 61.96 14.14
C ALA A 27 -25.72 62.46 13.73
N VAL A 28 -26.76 62.27 14.56
CA VAL A 28 -28.14 62.72 14.25
C VAL A 28 -28.37 64.18 14.69
N ASP A 29 -27.69 64.65 15.74
CA ASP A 29 -27.87 65.98 16.32
C ASP A 29 -27.14 67.13 15.58
N CYS A 30 -26.68 66.90 14.34
CA CYS A 30 -25.99 67.91 13.52
C CYS A 30 -26.79 68.39 12.30
N LEU A 31 -28.11 68.14 12.26
CA LEU A 31 -29.01 68.64 11.21
C LEU A 31 -30.19 69.49 11.75
N VAL A 32 -30.01 70.05 12.95
CA VAL A 32 -30.89 71.09 13.53
C VAL A 32 -30.26 72.49 13.46
N PHE A 33 -28.94 72.59 13.20
CA PHE A 33 -28.21 73.85 13.04
C PHE A 33 -27.61 73.99 11.64
N MET A 34 -28.47 74.23 10.64
CA MET A 34 -28.17 75.03 9.43
C MET A 34 -29.45 75.39 8.66
N VAL A 35 -30.50 75.79 9.36
CA VAL A 35 -31.37 76.84 8.82
C VAL A 35 -30.53 78.10 8.87
N ASP A 36 -30.05 78.56 7.71
CA ASP A 36 -29.38 79.85 7.60
C ASP A 36 -30.49 80.91 7.73
N ASP A 37 -30.52 81.64 8.85
CA ASP A 37 -31.56 82.64 9.19
C ASP A 37 -31.45 83.90 8.30
N ARG A 38 -31.63 83.70 7.01
CA ARG A 38 -31.98 84.74 6.03
C ARG A 38 -33.48 84.70 5.79
N PHE A 39 -34.19 85.21 6.79
CA PHE A 39 -35.27 86.16 6.55
C PHE A 39 -34.72 87.31 5.67
N GLU A 40 -34.62 87.09 4.37
CA GLU A 40 -34.83 88.19 3.44
C GLU A 40 -36.30 88.56 3.56
N GLU A 41 -36.56 89.76 4.08
CA GLU A 41 -37.87 90.40 4.02
C GLU A 41 -38.21 90.63 2.54
N ARG A 42 -38.78 89.61 1.89
CA ARG A 42 -39.53 89.81 0.65
C ARG A 42 -40.76 90.61 1.03
N GLU A 43 -40.62 91.93 0.89
CA GLU A 43 -41.71 92.90 0.99
C GLU A 43 -42.98 92.30 0.38
N GLU A 44 -44.07 92.31 1.15
CA GLU A 44 -45.39 92.05 0.62
C GLU A 44 -45.78 93.21 -0.29
N GLN A 45 -45.28 93.17 -1.54
CA GLN A 45 -45.83 93.97 -2.61
C GLN A 45 -47.29 93.53 -2.79
N GLU A 46 -48.21 94.31 -2.23
CA GLU A 46 -49.61 94.29 -2.59
C GLU A 46 -49.71 94.48 -4.11
N VAL A 47 -49.85 93.37 -4.83
CA VAL A 47 -50.10 93.40 -6.27
C VAL A 47 -51.49 93.96 -6.45
N ASP A 48 -51.58 95.19 -6.96
CA ASP A 48 -52.85 95.88 -7.19
C ASP A 48 -53.76 95.00 -8.06
N LEU A 49 -54.84 94.49 -7.44
CA LEU A 49 -55.71 93.45 -7.98
C LEU A 49 -56.60 93.92 -9.15
N HIS A 50 -56.26 95.06 -9.76
CA HIS A 50 -56.95 95.64 -10.92
C HIS A 50 -56.10 95.62 -12.20
N ASP A 51 -54.82 95.23 -12.15
CA ASP A 51 -53.99 94.97 -13.34
C ASP A 51 -53.92 93.46 -13.68
N PRO A 52 -54.52 92.99 -14.79
CA PRO A 52 -54.49 91.59 -15.17
C PRO A 52 -53.10 91.09 -15.63
N GLU A 53 -52.20 91.96 -16.12
CA GLU A 53 -50.86 91.56 -16.56
C GLU A 53 -49.92 91.36 -15.37
N ALA A 54 -50.02 92.19 -14.33
CA ALA A 54 -49.32 92.00 -13.06
C ALA A 54 -49.70 90.66 -12.38
N VAL A 55 -51.00 90.32 -12.39
CA VAL A 55 -51.48 89.04 -11.86
C VAL A 55 -51.02 87.86 -12.72
N HIS A 56 -51.04 87.96 -14.06
CA HIS A 56 -50.54 86.89 -14.94
C HIS A 56 -49.04 86.64 -14.78
N THR A 57 -48.22 87.68 -14.76
CA THR A 57 -46.77 87.56 -14.56
C THR A 57 -46.44 86.98 -13.18
N ARG A 58 -47.17 87.37 -12.12
CA ARG A 58 -47.01 86.75 -10.78
C ARG A 58 -47.42 85.28 -10.75
N ILE A 59 -48.51 84.89 -11.41
CA ILE A 59 -48.91 83.47 -11.56
C ILE A 59 -47.86 82.69 -12.36
N GLN A 60 -47.25 83.29 -13.38
CA GLN A 60 -46.20 82.65 -14.17
C GLN A 60 -44.90 82.46 -13.38
N GLN A 61 -44.49 83.46 -12.60
CA GLN A 61 -43.39 83.33 -11.61
C GLN A 61 -43.67 82.19 -10.62
N LEU A 62 -44.86 82.16 -10.00
CA LEU A 62 -45.20 81.14 -9.01
C LEU A 62 -45.21 79.73 -9.62
N LYS A 63 -45.73 79.56 -10.84
CA LYS A 63 -45.65 78.29 -11.57
C LYS A 63 -44.20 77.86 -11.82
N GLN A 64 -43.33 78.80 -12.18
CA GLN A 64 -41.92 78.50 -12.41
C GLN A 64 -41.21 78.10 -11.09
N THR A 65 -41.46 78.80 -9.98
CA THR A 65 -40.91 78.40 -8.68
C THR A 65 -41.46 77.06 -8.18
N VAL A 66 -42.69 76.67 -8.55
CA VAL A 66 -43.22 75.33 -8.25
C VAL A 66 -42.49 74.25 -9.05
N VAL A 67 -42.17 74.49 -10.32
CA VAL A 67 -41.34 73.56 -11.12
C VAL A 67 -39.92 73.46 -10.54
N GLU A 68 -39.30 74.59 -10.19
CA GLU A 68 -37.97 74.60 -9.56
C GLU A 68 -37.96 73.87 -8.19
N LEU A 69 -39.06 73.91 -7.44
CA LEU A 69 -39.24 73.15 -6.19
C LEU A 69 -39.50 71.65 -6.43
N ASP A 70 -40.27 71.27 -7.46
CA ASP A 70 -40.49 69.88 -7.84
C ASP A 70 -39.20 69.23 -8.39
N ASP A 71 -38.41 69.98 -9.17
CA ASP A 71 -37.09 69.54 -9.66
C ASP A 71 -36.10 69.40 -8.49
N ALA A 72 -36.10 70.33 -7.53
CA ALA A 72 -35.31 70.22 -6.31
C ALA A 72 -35.76 69.02 -5.45
N ALA A 73 -37.06 68.79 -5.29
CA ALA A 73 -37.60 67.65 -4.55
C ALA A 73 -37.23 66.31 -5.21
N GLN A 74 -37.26 66.23 -6.54
CA GLN A 74 -36.78 65.08 -7.30
C GLN A 74 -35.26 64.88 -7.13
N ALA A 75 -34.46 65.95 -7.15
CA ALA A 75 -33.02 65.88 -6.91
C ALA A 75 -32.69 65.39 -5.49
N PHE A 76 -33.38 65.89 -4.46
CA PHE A 76 -33.25 65.40 -3.08
C PHE A 76 -33.69 63.94 -2.95
N LYS A 77 -34.77 63.53 -3.63
CA LYS A 77 -35.23 62.14 -3.64
C LYS A 77 -34.19 61.21 -4.26
N LEU A 78 -33.63 61.55 -5.42
CA LEU A 78 -32.55 60.79 -6.07
C LEU A 78 -31.28 60.74 -5.21
N LEU A 79 -30.97 61.81 -4.47
CA LEU A 79 -29.83 61.86 -3.55
C LEU A 79 -30.07 60.95 -2.33
N ALA A 80 -31.28 60.93 -1.78
CA ALA A 80 -31.67 60.01 -0.70
C ALA A 80 -31.69 58.54 -1.18
N GLU A 81 -32.25 58.24 -2.35
CA GLU A 81 -32.22 56.91 -2.96
C GLU A 81 -30.77 56.43 -3.19
N LYS A 82 -29.87 57.33 -3.63
CA LYS A 82 -28.43 57.06 -3.75
C LYS A 82 -27.76 56.82 -2.40
N GLN A 83 -28.08 57.59 -1.36
CA GLN A 83 -27.55 57.38 -0.01
C GLN A 83 -28.01 56.06 0.59
N VAL A 84 -29.28 55.68 0.42
CA VAL A 84 -29.81 54.37 0.83
C VAL A 84 -29.10 53.23 0.08
N ALA A 85 -28.87 53.36 -1.23
CA ALA A 85 -28.10 52.39 -1.99
C ALA A 85 -26.64 52.27 -1.51
N GLU A 86 -26.00 53.38 -1.13
CA GLU A 86 -24.64 53.38 -0.58
C GLU A 86 -24.58 52.78 0.84
N ILE A 87 -25.60 53.01 1.68
CA ILE A 87 -25.74 52.40 3.00
C ILE A 87 -25.91 50.88 2.85
N ASN A 88 -26.85 50.42 2.02
CA ASN A 88 -27.09 48.99 1.76
C ASN A 88 -25.82 48.30 1.21
N ALA A 89 -25.08 48.97 0.32
CA ALA A 89 -23.81 48.45 -0.20
C ALA A 89 -22.72 48.34 0.88
N LYS A 90 -22.66 49.28 1.82
CA LYS A 90 -21.75 49.23 2.99
C LYS A 90 -22.18 48.16 3.98
N GLU A 91 -23.47 47.95 4.20
CA GLU A 91 -24.02 46.91 5.07
C GLU A 91 -23.71 45.51 4.52
N ILE A 92 -23.92 45.27 3.22
CA ILE A 92 -23.53 44.02 2.53
C ILE A 92 -22.00 43.79 2.57
N LEU A 93 -21.20 44.86 2.59
CA LEU A 93 -19.75 44.77 2.74
C LEU A 93 -19.33 44.52 4.20
N LEU A 94 -20.13 44.98 5.17
CA LEU A 94 -19.90 44.77 6.60
C LEU A 94 -20.28 43.34 7.01
N THR A 95 -21.42 42.81 6.56
CA THR A 95 -21.82 41.42 6.81
C THR A 95 -20.80 40.43 6.27
N ARG A 96 -20.32 40.62 5.03
CA ARG A 96 -19.22 39.82 4.45
C ARG A 96 -17.91 39.91 5.24
N LYS A 97 -17.66 41.03 5.91
CA LYS A 97 -16.49 41.20 6.79
C LYS A 97 -16.69 40.53 8.15
N THR A 98 -17.89 40.51 8.71
CA THR A 98 -18.18 39.75 9.93
C THR A 98 -18.14 38.25 9.65
N GLU A 99 -18.72 37.78 8.55
CA GLU A 99 -18.63 36.39 8.07
C GLU A 99 -17.17 35.93 7.97
N TYR A 100 -16.31 36.70 7.30
CA TYR A 100 -14.88 36.39 7.19
C TYR A 100 -14.11 36.48 8.54
N VAL A 101 -14.53 37.35 9.46
CA VAL A 101 -13.96 37.39 10.82
C VAL A 101 -14.38 36.15 11.63
N ASP A 102 -15.62 35.70 11.50
CA ASP A 102 -16.12 34.49 12.15
C ASP A 102 -15.44 33.23 11.58
N GLU A 103 -15.24 33.15 10.25
CA GLU A 103 -14.42 32.09 9.61
C GLU A 103 -12.99 32.07 10.18
N LEU A 104 -12.34 33.23 10.35
CA LEU A 104 -11.01 33.32 10.96
C LEU A 104 -11.02 32.93 12.45
N LEU A 105 -12.07 33.28 13.20
CA LEU A 105 -12.23 32.87 14.59
C LEU A 105 -12.48 31.35 14.72
N GLU A 106 -13.19 30.72 13.79
CA GLU A 106 -13.32 29.26 13.71
C GLU A 106 -11.99 28.59 13.36
N GLN A 107 -11.24 29.13 12.38
CA GLN A 107 -9.90 28.64 12.05
C GLN A 107 -8.94 28.74 13.25
N ILE A 108 -8.99 29.84 14.01
CA ILE A 108 -8.21 30.00 15.25
C ILE A 108 -8.61 28.96 16.29
N LYS A 109 -9.91 28.76 16.57
CA LYS A 109 -10.39 27.70 17.50
C LYS A 109 -9.93 26.30 17.05
N ALA A 110 -9.99 26.02 15.76
CA ALA A 110 -9.55 24.75 15.17
C ALA A 110 -8.03 24.55 15.21
N LEU A 111 -7.24 25.62 15.23
CA LEU A 111 -5.78 25.57 15.45
C LEU A 111 -5.43 25.45 16.93
N THR A 112 -6.12 26.16 17.81
CA THR A 112 -5.95 26.05 19.28
C THR A 112 -6.22 24.64 19.77
N THR A 113 -7.34 24.03 19.37
CA THR A 113 -7.68 22.64 19.76
C THR A 113 -6.68 21.61 19.20
N LYS A 114 -6.15 21.80 17.98
CA LYS A 114 -5.04 20.98 17.44
C LYS A 114 -3.74 21.16 18.23
N LEU A 115 -3.43 22.39 18.65
CA LEU A 115 -2.25 22.70 19.46
C LEU A 115 -2.38 22.08 20.86
N GLU A 116 -3.52 22.23 21.52
CA GLU A 116 -3.82 21.59 22.81
C GLU A 116 -3.68 20.07 22.74
N ALA A 117 -4.28 19.43 21.72
CA ALA A 117 -4.13 18.00 21.47
C ALA A 117 -2.64 17.61 21.33
N LYS A 118 -1.85 18.36 20.55
CA LYS A 118 -0.41 18.12 20.41
C LYS A 118 0.37 18.35 21.71
N THR A 119 0.03 19.34 22.54
CA THR A 119 0.68 19.52 23.86
C THR A 119 0.35 18.40 24.84
N ASN A 120 -0.83 17.77 24.73
CA ASN A 120 -1.19 16.63 25.55
C ASN A 120 -0.52 15.33 25.04
N GLU A 121 -0.33 15.21 23.72
CA GLU A 121 0.48 14.14 23.10
C GLU A 121 1.97 14.24 23.49
N THR A 122 2.58 15.44 23.47
CA THR A 122 3.97 15.61 23.92
C THR A 122 4.12 15.30 25.41
N ARG A 123 3.21 15.80 26.27
CA ARG A 123 3.19 15.45 27.72
C ARG A 123 3.06 13.95 27.95
N ALA A 124 2.23 13.25 27.17
CA ALA A 124 2.09 11.80 27.27
C ALA A 124 3.37 11.07 26.84
N MET A 125 4.08 11.58 25.82
CA MET A 125 5.38 11.04 25.39
C MET A 125 6.51 11.35 26.40
N GLU A 126 6.52 12.54 27.00
CA GLU A 126 7.44 12.93 28.09
C GLU A 126 7.25 12.01 29.31
N ALA A 127 5.99 11.78 29.73
CA ALA A 127 5.69 10.86 30.83
C ALA A 127 6.11 9.40 30.54
N ARG A 128 5.94 8.94 29.28
CA ARG A 128 6.46 7.63 28.83
C ARG A 128 7.99 7.60 28.86
N MET A 129 8.66 8.64 28.37
CA MET A 129 10.12 8.75 28.38
C MET A 129 10.69 8.75 29.81
N HIS A 130 10.07 9.47 30.75
CA HIS A 130 10.47 9.44 32.16
C HIS A 130 10.33 8.04 32.77
N LYS A 131 9.25 7.30 32.45
CA LYS A 131 9.08 5.91 32.91
C LYS A 131 10.12 4.96 32.29
N VAL A 132 10.43 5.11 31.00
CA VAL A 132 11.48 4.30 30.35
C VAL A 132 12.86 4.62 30.93
N ASN A 133 13.13 5.89 31.27
CA ASN A 133 14.37 6.28 31.91
C ASN A 133 14.50 5.70 33.34
N SER A 134 13.43 5.70 34.16
CA SER A 134 13.50 5.08 35.49
C SER A 134 13.74 3.57 35.38
N GLN A 135 13.05 2.89 34.46
CA GLN A 135 13.27 1.46 34.19
C GLN A 135 14.69 1.17 33.67
N MET A 136 15.29 2.10 32.91
CA MET A 136 16.69 1.98 32.47
C MET A 136 17.68 2.22 33.62
N GLU A 137 17.37 3.09 34.59
CA GLU A 137 18.19 3.29 35.80
C GLU A 137 18.07 2.08 36.75
N GLU A 138 16.86 1.58 37.00
CA GLU A 138 16.60 0.33 37.73
C GLU A 138 17.40 -0.86 37.14
N LEU A 139 17.39 -1.02 35.82
CA LEU A 139 18.17 -2.07 35.13
C LEU A 139 19.68 -1.85 35.21
N ARG A 140 20.17 -0.60 35.24
CA ARG A 140 21.60 -0.30 35.42
C ARG A 140 22.08 -0.58 36.83
N GLU A 141 21.26 -0.26 37.84
CA GLU A 141 21.56 -0.61 39.23
C GLU A 141 21.57 -2.12 39.44
N GLN A 142 20.63 -2.86 38.83
CA GLN A 142 20.63 -4.32 38.87
C GLN A 142 21.86 -4.92 38.19
N VAL A 143 22.21 -4.49 36.97
CA VAL A 143 23.42 -4.98 36.27
C VAL A 143 24.69 -4.68 37.08
N LYS A 144 24.81 -3.48 37.66
CA LYS A 144 25.95 -3.14 38.54
C LYS A 144 26.01 -4.03 39.78
N LYS A 145 24.87 -4.42 40.35
CA LYS A 145 24.81 -5.37 41.45
C LYS A 145 25.21 -6.77 41.01
N ASP A 146 24.74 -7.22 39.84
CA ASP A 146 25.10 -8.53 39.28
C ASP A 146 26.61 -8.62 38.98
N GLU A 147 27.24 -7.52 38.55
CA GLU A 147 28.70 -7.38 38.42
C GLU A 147 29.43 -7.48 39.78
N GLU A 148 28.90 -6.85 40.83
CA GLU A 148 29.45 -6.93 42.20
C GLU A 148 29.30 -8.33 42.81
N ASP A 149 28.14 -8.97 42.65
CA ASP A 149 27.87 -10.35 43.07
C ASP A 149 28.75 -11.35 42.29
N PHE A 150 28.95 -11.16 40.98
CA PHE A 150 29.87 -11.98 40.18
C PHE A 150 31.34 -11.81 40.63
N ALA A 151 31.79 -10.59 40.93
CA ALA A 151 33.14 -10.35 41.46
C ALA A 151 33.37 -11.06 42.80
N MET A 152 32.36 -11.11 43.69
CA MET A 152 32.44 -11.89 44.93
C MET A 152 32.53 -13.40 44.67
N VAL A 153 31.82 -13.93 43.67
CA VAL A 153 31.91 -15.35 43.28
C VAL A 153 33.30 -15.70 42.75
N CYS A 154 33.90 -14.84 41.91
CA CYS A 154 35.28 -15.03 41.43
C CYS A 154 36.29 -15.06 42.61
N ALA A 155 36.23 -14.07 43.52
CA ALA A 155 37.11 -14.05 44.69
C ALA A 155 36.93 -15.28 45.61
N ALA A 156 35.71 -15.82 45.72
CA ALA A 156 35.44 -17.05 46.46
C ALA A 156 35.96 -18.32 45.76
N LEU A 157 36.03 -18.33 44.43
CA LEU A 157 36.67 -19.39 43.65
C LEU A 157 38.19 -19.34 43.78
N ASP A 158 38.81 -18.16 43.65
CA ASP A 158 40.26 -17.96 43.82
C ASP A 158 40.71 -18.41 45.22
N ALA A 159 39.97 -18.02 46.27
CA ALA A 159 40.24 -18.44 47.64
C ALA A 159 40.12 -19.97 47.81
N ARG A 160 39.16 -20.60 47.11
CA ARG A 160 38.99 -22.07 47.13
C ARG A 160 40.10 -22.79 46.37
N GLU A 161 40.58 -22.24 45.26
CA GLU A 161 41.73 -22.78 44.52
C GLU A 161 43.00 -22.69 45.37
N GLN A 162 43.26 -21.57 46.04
CA GLN A 162 44.40 -21.43 46.96
C GLN A 162 44.34 -22.45 48.12
N ILE A 163 43.15 -22.74 48.67
CA ILE A 163 42.97 -23.80 49.68
C ILE A 163 43.30 -25.18 49.10
N LEU A 164 42.93 -25.47 47.85
CA LEU A 164 43.27 -26.74 47.19
C LEU A 164 44.77 -26.86 46.91
N VAL A 165 45.43 -25.78 46.46
CA VAL A 165 46.88 -25.70 46.27
C VAL A 165 47.61 -25.99 47.59
N ASN A 166 47.19 -25.34 48.69
CA ASN A 166 47.78 -25.54 50.01
C ASN A 166 47.63 -27.00 50.47
N LYS A 167 46.44 -27.60 50.34
CA LYS A 167 46.18 -29.01 50.70
C LYS A 167 46.94 -30.00 49.82
N ASN A 168 47.18 -29.68 48.55
CA ASN A 168 48.02 -30.51 47.68
C ASN A 168 49.50 -30.45 48.14
N GLY A 169 49.96 -29.28 48.59
CA GLY A 169 51.25 -29.12 49.28
C GLY A 169 51.36 -29.99 50.53
N GLU A 170 50.38 -29.90 51.44
CA GLU A 170 50.28 -30.74 52.65
C GLU A 170 50.32 -32.24 52.31
N LEU A 171 49.59 -32.66 51.28
CA LEU A 171 49.58 -34.04 50.80
C LEU A 171 50.96 -34.49 50.27
N THR A 172 51.67 -33.65 49.51
CA THR A 172 53.03 -33.98 49.04
C THR A 172 54.00 -34.12 50.21
N ALA A 173 53.93 -33.25 51.22
CA ALA A 173 54.75 -33.36 52.42
C ALA A 173 54.45 -34.65 53.22
N ALA A 174 53.18 -35.02 53.36
CA ALA A 174 52.78 -36.28 54.00
C ALA A 174 53.32 -37.52 53.26
N ILE A 175 53.32 -37.51 51.93
CA ILE A 175 53.91 -38.58 51.11
C ILE A 175 55.43 -38.67 51.31
N GLU A 176 56.12 -37.57 51.59
CA GLU A 176 57.55 -37.60 51.90
C GLU A 176 57.84 -38.12 53.31
N THR A 177 57.05 -37.78 54.33
CA THR A 177 57.20 -38.36 55.68
C THR A 177 56.88 -39.85 55.68
N GLU A 178 55.88 -40.31 54.93
CA GLU A 178 55.59 -41.74 54.76
C GLU A 178 56.78 -42.50 54.14
N LYS A 179 57.43 -41.94 53.11
CA LYS A 179 58.66 -42.49 52.50
C LYS A 179 59.86 -42.50 53.44
N GLN A 180 59.89 -41.64 54.46
CA GLN A 180 60.92 -41.65 55.49
C GLN A 180 60.65 -42.77 56.51
N LEU A 181 59.43 -42.84 57.04
CA LEU A 181 59.01 -43.86 58.02
C LEU A 181 59.14 -45.30 57.47
N ARG A 182 58.79 -45.54 56.20
CA ARG A 182 59.01 -46.85 55.55
C ARG A 182 60.47 -47.29 55.60
N LYS A 183 61.42 -46.39 55.33
CA LYS A 183 62.88 -46.66 55.40
C LYS A 183 63.38 -46.90 56.81
N GLU A 184 62.67 -46.48 57.85
CA GLU A 184 63.02 -46.77 59.24
C GLU A 184 62.48 -48.14 59.65
N LEU A 185 61.26 -48.46 59.26
CA LEU A 185 60.64 -49.78 59.45
C LEU A 185 61.51 -50.91 58.86
N ASP A 186 62.04 -50.73 57.64
CA ASP A 186 62.97 -51.68 57.01
C ASP A 186 64.24 -51.93 57.85
N ARG A 187 64.80 -50.87 58.46
CA ARG A 187 66.00 -50.97 59.33
C ARG A 187 65.69 -51.71 60.63
N HIS A 188 64.50 -51.50 61.21
CA HIS A 188 64.08 -52.21 62.42
C HIS A 188 63.85 -53.70 62.14
N GLN A 189 63.20 -54.08 61.02
CA GLN A 189 63.11 -55.49 60.60
C GLN A 189 64.49 -56.14 60.43
N GLY A 190 65.42 -55.44 59.77
CA GLY A 190 66.81 -55.87 59.64
C GLY A 190 67.61 -55.92 60.95
N THR A 191 67.02 -55.50 62.08
CA THR A 191 67.62 -55.58 63.42
C THR A 191 67.00 -56.69 64.25
N ILE A 192 65.68 -56.88 64.18
CA ILE A 192 64.95 -57.99 64.81
C ILE A 192 65.53 -59.35 64.38
N ARG A 193 65.71 -59.57 63.07
CA ARG A 193 66.30 -60.81 62.51
C ARG A 193 67.72 -61.14 62.98
N ARG A 194 68.45 -60.16 63.53
CA ARG A 194 69.77 -60.38 64.15
C ARG A 194 69.68 -60.74 65.63
N LEU A 195 68.63 -60.30 66.32
CA LEU A 195 68.39 -60.65 67.71
C LEU A 195 67.78 -62.05 67.83
N GLU A 196 66.84 -62.41 66.95
CA GLU A 196 66.21 -63.74 66.90
C GLU A 196 67.28 -64.85 66.77
N LYS A 197 68.20 -64.72 65.81
CA LYS A 197 69.30 -65.67 65.62
C LYS A 197 70.18 -65.83 66.86
N ASN A 198 70.50 -64.74 67.55
CA ASN A 198 71.36 -64.77 68.74
C ASN A 198 70.69 -65.48 69.94
N VAL A 199 69.37 -65.75 69.90
CA VAL A 199 68.63 -66.48 70.94
C VAL A 199 68.63 -67.99 70.69
N GLU A 200 68.74 -68.44 69.43
CA GLU A 200 68.88 -69.88 69.09
C GLU A 200 70.21 -70.47 69.57
N ASP A 201 71.29 -69.67 69.57
CA ASP A 201 72.67 -70.14 69.85
C ASP A 201 72.98 -70.45 71.35
N LEU A 202 72.03 -70.33 72.29
CA LEU A 202 72.33 -70.16 73.73
C LEU A 202 71.58 -71.07 74.75
N GLN A 203 71.25 -72.33 74.44
CA GLN A 203 70.61 -73.26 75.41
C GLN A 203 71.40 -74.55 75.71
N PRO A 204 71.68 -74.83 77.01
CA PRO A 204 72.01 -76.17 77.51
C PRO A 204 71.03 -76.69 78.59
N GLU A 205 71.01 -78.01 78.78
CA GLU A 205 70.07 -78.76 79.65
C GLU A 205 70.42 -78.71 81.16
N LYS A 206 69.53 -79.29 82.00
CA LYS A 206 69.70 -79.40 83.46
C LYS A 206 69.52 -80.84 83.95
N ALA A 207 70.37 -81.26 84.88
CA ALA A 207 70.34 -82.56 85.55
C ALA A 207 69.91 -82.45 87.02
N ASP A 208 69.57 -83.57 87.67
CA ASP A 208 68.85 -83.61 88.96
C ASP A 208 69.30 -84.78 89.87
N ALA A 209 68.84 -84.76 91.13
CA ALA A 209 68.94 -85.77 92.20
C ALA A 209 70.33 -86.03 92.85
N CYS A 210 70.45 -86.57 94.08
CA CYS A 210 69.66 -86.46 95.33
C CYS A 210 70.34 -87.31 96.44
N LEU A 211 70.42 -86.87 97.71
CA LEU A 211 70.78 -87.74 98.86
C LEU A 211 70.14 -87.30 100.20
N SER A 212 69.23 -88.10 100.78
CA SER A 212 68.90 -88.11 102.22
C SER A 212 68.01 -89.34 102.60
N PRO A 213 68.11 -89.95 103.80
CA PRO A 213 67.50 -91.26 104.07
C PRO A 213 66.24 -91.26 104.98
N ARG A 214 65.16 -91.90 104.50
CA ARG A 214 64.04 -92.48 105.30
C ARG A 214 63.55 -93.78 104.62
N SER A 215 62.73 -94.59 105.29
CA SER A 215 62.33 -95.94 104.83
C SER A 215 61.63 -95.94 103.46
N PHE A 216 61.99 -96.89 102.60
CA PHE A 216 61.66 -96.82 101.16
C PHE A 216 60.16 -96.92 100.86
N HIS A 217 59.46 -97.92 101.40
CA HIS A 217 58.09 -98.26 100.99
C HIS A 217 57.04 -97.23 101.38
N GLU A 218 57.10 -96.72 102.61
CA GLU A 218 56.16 -95.70 103.11
C GLU A 218 56.37 -94.36 102.39
N ASN A 219 57.62 -93.93 102.21
CA ASN A 219 57.92 -92.74 101.38
C ASN A 219 57.52 -92.94 99.91
N GLN A 220 57.58 -94.16 99.36
CA GLN A 220 57.15 -94.43 97.99
C GLN A 220 55.63 -94.32 97.82
N LEU A 221 54.84 -94.85 98.76
CA LEU A 221 53.38 -94.73 98.73
C LEU A 221 52.91 -93.29 99.00
N ILE A 222 53.55 -92.58 99.93
CA ILE A 222 53.25 -91.16 100.19
C ILE A 222 53.65 -90.32 98.97
N ARG A 223 54.83 -90.51 98.39
CA ARG A 223 55.22 -89.84 97.12
C ARG A 223 54.23 -90.13 96.00
N LEU A 224 53.94 -91.38 95.67
CA LEU A 224 53.01 -91.69 94.57
C LEU A 224 51.61 -91.09 94.78
N ARG A 225 51.17 -90.92 96.04
CA ARG A 225 49.94 -90.18 96.36
C ARG A 225 50.11 -88.67 96.17
N ASP A 226 51.18 -88.09 96.71
CA ASP A 226 51.40 -86.64 96.71
C ASP A 226 51.76 -86.15 95.29
N ASP A 227 52.56 -86.91 94.53
CA ASP A 227 52.83 -86.73 93.10
C ASP A 227 51.52 -86.74 92.28
N ALA A 228 50.59 -87.64 92.60
CA ALA A 228 49.29 -87.72 91.93
C ALA A 228 48.33 -86.59 92.33
N ILE A 229 48.35 -86.18 93.60
CA ILE A 229 47.61 -85.00 94.09
C ILE A 229 48.18 -83.73 93.46
N GLU A 230 49.51 -83.58 93.36
CA GLU A 230 50.17 -82.43 92.75
C GLU A 230 49.91 -82.42 91.23
N ALA A 231 49.98 -83.56 90.55
CA ALA A 231 49.62 -83.69 89.14
C ALA A 231 48.16 -83.28 88.88
N LYS A 232 47.20 -83.75 89.71
CA LYS A 232 45.80 -83.31 89.61
C LYS A 232 45.58 -81.86 90.04
N THR A 233 46.38 -81.33 90.96
CA THR A 233 46.34 -79.90 91.32
C THR A 233 46.86 -79.03 90.17
N ARG A 234 47.92 -79.45 89.49
CA ARG A 234 48.42 -78.82 88.25
C ARG A 234 47.41 -78.89 87.12
N GLU A 235 46.74 -80.04 86.93
CA GLU A 235 45.67 -80.22 85.94
C GLU A 235 44.46 -79.30 86.23
N VAL A 236 43.97 -79.28 87.48
CA VAL A 236 42.87 -78.39 87.90
C VAL A 236 43.27 -76.92 87.78
N TRP A 237 44.51 -76.55 88.10
CA TRP A 237 45.00 -75.17 87.94
C TRP A 237 45.05 -74.74 86.46
N LEU A 238 45.57 -75.60 85.57
CA LEU A 238 45.58 -75.35 84.13
C LEU A 238 44.16 -75.25 83.56
N LEU A 239 43.26 -76.16 83.93
CA LEU A 239 41.86 -76.12 83.51
C LEU A 239 41.11 -74.91 84.08
N SER A 240 41.44 -74.46 85.30
CA SER A 240 40.85 -73.24 85.87
C SER A 240 41.32 -72.00 85.09
N GLY A 241 42.63 -71.86 84.87
CA GLY A 241 43.19 -70.78 84.05
C GLY A 241 42.65 -70.74 82.62
N GLN A 242 42.39 -71.92 82.01
CA GLN A 242 41.72 -72.01 80.71
C GLN A 242 40.24 -71.56 80.78
N ASN A 243 39.50 -71.93 81.82
CA ASN A 243 38.11 -71.48 82.00
C ASN A 243 38.03 -69.97 82.26
N ASP A 244 38.95 -69.41 83.04
CA ASP A 244 39.00 -67.97 83.30
C ASP A 244 39.43 -67.19 82.05
N GLN A 245 40.37 -67.71 81.25
CA GLN A 245 40.74 -67.12 79.96
C GLN A 245 39.58 -67.18 78.94
N LEU A 246 38.79 -68.26 78.93
CA LEU A 246 37.60 -68.39 78.09
C LEU A 246 36.47 -67.44 78.53
N ARG A 247 36.35 -67.15 79.82
CA ARG A 247 35.42 -66.12 80.34
C ARG A 247 35.82 -64.73 79.87
N VAL A 248 37.09 -64.35 80.02
CA VAL A 248 37.59 -63.05 79.53
C VAL A 248 37.35 -62.91 78.02
N GLN A 249 37.55 -63.98 77.23
CA GLN A 249 37.24 -63.98 75.80
C GLN A 249 35.73 -63.88 75.50
N LEU A 250 34.87 -64.43 76.36
CA LEU A 250 33.42 -64.26 76.26
C LEU A 250 33.04 -62.79 76.53
N ASP A 251 33.53 -62.22 77.64
CA ASP A 251 33.29 -60.82 78.03
C ASP A 251 33.76 -59.84 76.95
N GLU A 252 34.92 -60.09 76.34
CA GLU A 252 35.46 -59.32 75.19
C GLU A 252 34.56 -59.41 73.95
N LEU A 253 34.04 -60.60 73.63
CA LEU A 253 33.14 -60.82 72.49
C LEU A 253 31.75 -60.21 72.73
N GLU A 254 31.22 -60.27 73.95
CA GLU A 254 29.95 -59.65 74.34
C GLU A 254 30.07 -58.11 74.28
N ALA A 255 31.15 -57.54 74.82
CA ALA A 255 31.43 -56.11 74.71
C ALA A 255 31.58 -55.64 73.25
N ALA A 256 32.25 -56.43 72.40
CA ALA A 256 32.35 -56.16 70.97
C ALA A 256 31.00 -56.25 70.25
N LEU A 257 30.14 -57.22 70.61
CA LEU A 257 28.78 -57.35 70.10
C LEU A 257 27.90 -56.16 70.49
N GLU A 258 27.93 -55.72 71.75
CA GLU A 258 27.22 -54.51 72.18
C GLU A 258 27.72 -53.28 71.42
N GLN A 259 29.03 -53.12 71.24
CA GLN A 259 29.59 -52.00 70.48
C GLN A 259 29.17 -52.04 69.01
N LEU A 260 29.09 -53.22 68.39
CA LEU A 260 28.54 -53.39 67.04
C LEU A 260 27.05 -53.05 66.98
N GLN A 261 26.23 -53.49 67.93
CA GLN A 261 24.80 -53.15 67.98
C GLN A 261 24.58 -51.63 68.11
N ARG A 262 25.30 -50.97 69.04
CA ARG A 262 25.27 -49.49 69.19
C ARG A 262 25.68 -48.79 67.89
N ASN A 263 26.69 -49.30 67.19
CA ASN A 263 27.14 -48.76 65.90
C ASN A 263 26.08 -48.95 64.79
N VAL A 264 25.42 -50.11 64.70
CA VAL A 264 24.33 -50.37 63.73
C VAL A 264 23.18 -49.40 63.97
N ILE A 265 22.67 -49.30 65.20
CA ILE A 265 21.59 -48.37 65.56
C ILE A 265 21.96 -46.92 65.22
N SER A 266 23.22 -46.52 65.45
CA SER A 266 23.72 -45.20 65.05
C SER A 266 23.68 -44.99 63.53
N LYS A 267 24.06 -46.00 62.73
CA LYS A 267 24.04 -45.93 61.27
C LYS A 267 22.62 -45.94 60.70
N GLU A 268 21.71 -46.72 61.27
CA GLU A 268 20.30 -46.73 60.90
C GLU A 268 19.65 -45.36 61.13
N ASN A 269 19.93 -44.72 62.28
CA ASN A 269 19.47 -43.36 62.56
C ASN A 269 20.02 -42.33 61.55
N ASP A 270 21.29 -42.45 61.15
CA ASP A 270 21.88 -41.60 60.10
C ASP A 270 21.32 -41.88 58.70
N LEU A 271 20.95 -43.12 58.39
CA LEU A 271 20.27 -43.47 57.14
C LEU A 271 18.84 -42.89 57.12
N VAL A 272 18.07 -43.00 58.20
CA VAL A 272 16.74 -42.38 58.32
C VAL A 272 16.82 -40.85 58.22
N ARG A 273 17.85 -40.21 58.78
CA ARG A 273 18.12 -38.77 58.61
C ARG A 273 18.46 -38.39 57.17
N ARG A 274 19.11 -39.28 56.41
CA ARG A 274 19.43 -39.07 54.99
C ARG A 274 18.21 -39.27 54.12
N GLN A 275 17.41 -40.31 54.37
CA GLN A 275 16.16 -40.56 53.64
C GLN A 275 15.24 -39.34 53.73
N ARG A 276 14.98 -38.83 54.96
CA ARG A 276 14.18 -37.60 55.16
C ARG A 276 14.70 -36.35 54.44
N LYS A 277 15.98 -36.31 54.07
CA LYS A 277 16.56 -35.24 53.24
C LYS A 277 16.41 -35.50 51.74
N LEU A 278 16.45 -36.76 51.31
CA LEU A 278 16.08 -37.15 49.94
C LEU A 278 14.60 -36.84 49.71
N ASP A 279 13.70 -37.31 50.60
CA ASP A 279 12.25 -37.05 50.53
C ASP A 279 11.93 -35.53 50.43
N GLN A 280 12.72 -34.68 51.12
CA GLN A 280 12.61 -33.22 51.07
C GLN A 280 13.10 -32.63 49.74
N LEU A 281 14.25 -33.09 49.24
CA LEU A 281 14.82 -32.62 47.98
C LEU A 281 14.02 -33.10 46.76
N GLU A 282 13.42 -34.30 46.83
CA GLU A 282 12.50 -34.83 45.82
C GLU A 282 11.23 -33.96 45.75
N ALA A 283 10.62 -33.63 46.90
CA ALA A 283 9.48 -32.70 46.95
C ALA A 283 9.83 -31.28 46.47
N GLU A 284 11.05 -30.79 46.71
CA GLU A 284 11.55 -29.51 46.17
C GLU A 284 11.76 -29.58 44.65
N ILE A 285 12.32 -30.68 44.14
CA ILE A 285 12.49 -30.94 42.70
C ILE A 285 11.12 -30.99 42.00
N ASP A 286 10.12 -31.67 42.57
CA ASP A 286 8.77 -31.72 42.00
C ASP A 286 8.10 -30.33 42.00
N ALA A 287 8.23 -29.56 43.08
CA ALA A 287 7.73 -28.19 43.14
C ALA A 287 8.40 -27.28 42.09
N LEU A 288 9.71 -27.44 41.87
CA LEU A 288 10.46 -26.73 40.83
C LEU A 288 10.08 -27.18 39.41
N GLN A 289 9.82 -28.47 39.18
CA GLN A 289 9.31 -28.99 37.90
C GLN A 289 7.92 -28.44 37.59
N VAL A 290 7.00 -28.42 38.56
CA VAL A 290 5.67 -27.82 38.41
C VAL A 290 5.80 -26.33 38.11
N SER A 291 6.62 -25.59 38.88
CA SER A 291 6.89 -24.16 38.66
C SER A 291 7.44 -23.89 37.25
N ARG A 292 8.41 -24.69 36.79
CA ARG A 292 8.98 -24.63 35.44
C ARG A 292 7.91 -24.90 34.37
N SER A 293 7.08 -25.93 34.53
CA SER A 293 6.03 -26.24 33.55
C SER A 293 5.00 -25.11 33.42
N GLN A 294 4.69 -24.42 34.53
CA GLN A 294 3.86 -23.22 34.51
C GLN A 294 4.57 -22.03 33.85
N ALA A 295 5.88 -21.86 34.04
CA ALA A 295 6.66 -20.83 33.37
C ALA A 295 6.70 -21.05 31.85
N GLU A 296 6.99 -22.27 31.38
CA GLU A 296 6.93 -22.63 29.96
C GLU A 296 5.51 -22.47 29.38
N GLY A 297 4.46 -22.70 30.19
CA GLY A 297 3.08 -22.44 29.82
C GLY A 297 2.77 -20.94 29.64
N ARG A 298 3.29 -20.09 30.53
CA ARG A 298 3.18 -18.63 30.44
C ARG A 298 3.97 -18.07 29.25
N GLU A 299 5.15 -18.62 28.97
CA GLU A 299 5.97 -18.27 27.82
C GLU A 299 5.24 -18.57 26.50
N LYS A 300 4.69 -19.78 26.34
CA LYS A 300 3.87 -20.16 25.17
C LYS A 300 2.62 -19.28 25.03
N ALA A 301 1.98 -18.91 26.14
CA ALA A 301 0.86 -17.96 26.12
C ALA A 301 1.31 -16.54 25.70
N MET A 302 2.51 -16.11 26.11
CA MET A 302 3.11 -14.85 25.70
C MET A 302 3.50 -14.85 24.21
N GLU A 303 4.08 -15.92 23.68
CA GLU A 303 4.34 -16.08 22.23
C GLU A 303 3.05 -16.04 21.39
N ILE A 304 1.97 -16.67 21.89
CA ILE A 304 0.66 -16.59 21.24
C ILE A 304 0.13 -15.15 21.28
N ALA A 305 0.29 -14.44 22.40
CA ALA A 305 -0.13 -13.04 22.52
C ALA A 305 0.71 -12.08 21.64
N THR A 306 2.04 -12.24 21.59
CA THR A 306 2.90 -11.39 20.73
C THR A 306 2.63 -11.66 19.26
N THR A 307 2.50 -12.92 18.83
CA THR A 307 2.15 -13.24 17.43
C THR A 307 0.69 -12.97 17.07
N GLN A 308 -0.20 -12.70 18.04
CA GLN A 308 -1.52 -12.11 17.79
C GLN A 308 -1.42 -10.59 17.65
N ASN A 309 -0.71 -9.91 18.56
CA ASN A 309 -0.47 -8.47 18.51
C ASN A 309 0.28 -8.05 17.23
N GLU A 310 1.25 -8.84 16.77
CA GLU A 310 1.96 -8.61 15.50
C GLU A 310 1.00 -8.64 14.29
N LYS A 311 0.06 -9.61 14.27
CA LYS A 311 -0.96 -9.71 13.21
C LYS A 311 -1.96 -8.56 13.28
N LEU A 312 -2.33 -8.12 14.48
CA LEU A 312 -3.16 -6.93 14.67
C LEU A 312 -2.43 -5.66 14.20
N LEU A 313 -1.13 -5.53 14.48
CA LEU A 313 -0.32 -4.42 13.98
C LEU A 313 -0.24 -4.43 12.45
N GLN A 314 0.06 -5.58 11.84
CA GLN A 314 0.09 -5.74 10.38
C GLN A 314 -1.28 -5.44 9.73
N ALA A 315 -2.40 -5.77 10.40
CA ALA A 315 -3.74 -5.43 9.93
C ALA A 315 -4.04 -3.93 10.06
N LEU A 316 -3.61 -3.28 11.15
CA LEU A 316 -3.73 -1.83 11.33
C LEU A 316 -2.89 -1.07 10.29
N GLU A 317 -1.63 -1.44 10.08
CA GLU A 317 -0.79 -0.83 9.04
C GLU A 317 -1.35 -1.06 7.62
N ALA A 318 -2.05 -2.16 7.37
CA ALA A 318 -2.77 -2.38 6.11
C ALA A 318 -3.95 -1.42 5.99
N GLN A 319 -4.78 -1.31 7.04
CA GLN A 319 -5.92 -0.40 7.08
C GLN A 319 -5.49 1.08 6.98
N GLU A 320 -4.34 1.46 7.55
CA GLU A 320 -3.76 2.80 7.42
C GLU A 320 -3.35 3.09 5.96
N ARG A 321 -2.65 2.15 5.29
CA ARG A 321 -2.31 2.28 3.86
C ARG A 321 -3.55 2.35 2.95
N ASP A 322 -4.55 1.52 3.22
CA ASP A 322 -5.82 1.54 2.48
C ASP A 322 -6.56 2.87 2.69
N ALA A 323 -6.51 3.45 3.90
CA ALA A 323 -7.08 4.76 4.20
C ALA A 323 -6.29 5.92 3.54
N GLU A 324 -4.96 5.84 3.49
CA GLU A 324 -4.12 6.78 2.74
C GLU A 324 -4.38 6.71 1.23
N GLU A 325 -4.52 5.51 0.65
CA GLU A 325 -4.85 5.37 -0.77
C GLU A 325 -6.26 5.88 -1.09
N LEU A 326 -7.26 5.57 -0.24
CA LEU A 326 -8.61 6.10 -0.38
C LEU A 326 -8.63 7.62 -0.27
N LYS A 327 -7.84 8.22 0.63
CA LYS A 327 -7.71 9.67 0.74
C LYS A 327 -7.04 10.29 -0.49
N ALA A 328 -5.95 9.71 -1.00
CA ALA A 328 -5.30 10.19 -2.22
C ALA A 328 -6.24 10.14 -3.44
N ARG A 329 -7.02 9.06 -3.57
CA ARG A 329 -8.06 8.92 -4.60
C ARG A 329 -9.20 9.93 -4.44
N LEU A 330 -9.52 10.34 -3.21
CA LEU A 330 -10.54 11.37 -2.92
C LEU A 330 -10.02 12.76 -3.29
N ASP A 331 -8.82 13.12 -2.81
CA ASP A 331 -8.08 14.33 -3.20
C ASP A 331 -8.00 14.50 -4.74
N ASP A 332 -7.72 13.42 -5.49
CA ASP A 332 -7.67 13.44 -6.96
C ASP A 332 -9.05 13.61 -7.62
N ARG A 333 -10.10 13.00 -7.06
CA ARG A 333 -11.48 13.22 -7.52
C ARG A 333 -11.96 14.64 -7.22
N ASP A 334 -11.55 15.24 -6.12
CA ASP A 334 -11.84 16.64 -5.80
C ASP A 334 -11.10 17.58 -6.76
N ARG A 335 -9.83 17.32 -7.08
CA ARG A 335 -9.08 18.07 -8.12
C ARG A 335 -9.77 17.99 -9.49
N GLU A 336 -10.25 16.83 -9.89
CA GLU A 336 -11.05 16.67 -11.12
C GLU A 336 -12.38 17.44 -11.05
N CYS A 337 -13.08 17.40 -9.91
CA CYS A 337 -14.31 18.15 -9.70
C CYS A 337 -14.07 19.68 -9.74
N GLU A 338 -12.96 20.17 -9.20
CA GLU A 338 -12.54 21.57 -9.30
C GLU A 338 -12.19 21.97 -10.73
N GLN A 339 -11.45 21.13 -11.46
CA GLN A 339 -11.14 21.35 -12.89
C GLN A 339 -12.40 21.37 -13.76
N LEU A 340 -13.36 20.47 -13.51
CA LEU A 340 -14.65 20.46 -14.19
C LEU A 340 -15.51 21.68 -13.83
N ARG A 341 -15.54 22.09 -12.55
CA ARG A 341 -16.22 23.33 -12.10
C ARG A 341 -15.59 24.59 -12.71
N GLY A 342 -14.25 24.64 -12.82
CA GLY A 342 -13.52 25.70 -13.52
C GLY A 342 -13.89 25.75 -15.00
N SER A 343 -13.70 24.62 -15.69
CA SER A 343 -14.06 24.48 -17.12
C SER A 343 -15.52 24.86 -17.41
N HIS A 344 -16.45 24.50 -16.53
CA HIS A 344 -17.86 24.86 -16.66
C HIS A 344 -18.10 26.36 -16.48
N ARG A 345 -17.45 27.02 -15.49
CA ARG A 345 -17.47 28.49 -15.35
C ARG A 345 -16.89 29.17 -16.59
N ASP A 346 -15.79 28.68 -17.13
CA ASP A 346 -15.16 29.21 -18.34
C ASP A 346 -16.05 29.02 -19.58
N HIS A 347 -16.84 27.96 -19.63
CA HIS A 347 -17.85 27.75 -20.68
C HIS A 347 -19.05 28.68 -20.52
N ILE A 348 -19.52 28.95 -19.29
CA ILE A 348 -20.59 29.93 -19.03
C ILE A 348 -20.10 31.35 -19.41
N ALA A 349 -18.88 31.72 -19.02
CA ALA A 349 -18.28 33.02 -19.36
C ALA A 349 -18.21 33.21 -20.88
N ARG A 350 -17.66 32.23 -21.62
CA ARG A 350 -17.59 32.28 -23.09
C ARG A 350 -18.97 32.25 -23.77
N SER A 351 -19.99 31.64 -23.16
CA SER A 351 -21.38 31.73 -23.65
C SER A 351 -21.91 33.16 -23.51
N ALA A 352 -21.78 33.76 -22.33
CA ALA A 352 -22.22 35.13 -22.07
C ALA A 352 -21.48 36.16 -22.94
N GLU A 353 -20.17 35.99 -23.16
CA GLU A 353 -19.39 36.79 -24.11
C GLU A 353 -19.93 36.65 -25.54
N SER A 354 -20.21 35.43 -25.99
CA SER A 354 -20.78 35.18 -27.32
C SER A 354 -22.19 35.73 -27.49
N GLU A 355 -23.04 35.63 -26.46
CA GLU A 355 -24.37 36.23 -26.41
C GLU A 355 -24.30 37.77 -26.49
N VAL A 356 -23.37 38.40 -25.78
CA VAL A 356 -23.11 39.85 -25.87
C VAL A 356 -22.60 40.24 -27.27
N GLU A 357 -21.70 39.47 -27.88
CA GLU A 357 -21.29 39.71 -29.27
C GLU A 357 -22.47 39.60 -30.25
N VAL A 358 -23.33 38.58 -30.10
CA VAL A 358 -24.50 38.37 -30.95
C VAL A 358 -25.50 39.52 -30.79
N LEU A 359 -25.77 39.96 -29.55
CA LEU A 359 -26.61 41.13 -29.29
C LEU A 359 -26.02 42.41 -29.90
N HIS A 360 -24.69 42.61 -29.83
CA HIS A 360 -24.05 43.77 -30.45
C HIS A 360 -24.10 43.72 -31.99
N ARG A 361 -23.83 42.54 -32.60
CA ARG A 361 -23.98 42.32 -34.05
C ARG A 361 -25.42 42.54 -34.52
N THR A 362 -26.39 42.13 -33.70
CA THR A 362 -27.83 42.33 -33.97
C THR A 362 -28.20 43.81 -33.94
N ARG A 363 -27.81 44.55 -32.89
CA ARG A 363 -28.01 46.01 -32.83
C ARG A 363 -27.36 46.75 -34.00
N GLN A 364 -26.13 46.41 -34.36
CA GLN A 364 -25.48 46.97 -35.55
C GLN A 364 -26.23 46.64 -36.86
N ALA A 365 -26.91 45.50 -36.94
CA ALA A 365 -27.73 45.13 -38.10
C ALA A 365 -29.06 45.90 -38.13
N GLU A 366 -29.70 46.11 -36.97
CA GLU A 366 -30.90 46.94 -36.79
C GLU A 366 -30.62 48.41 -37.12
N GLU A 367 -29.50 48.96 -36.63
CA GLU A 367 -29.00 50.30 -36.97
C GLU A 367 -28.83 50.44 -38.49
N LYS A 368 -28.12 49.50 -39.13
CA LYS A 368 -27.92 49.49 -40.60
C LYS A 368 -29.23 49.34 -41.37
N ALA A 369 -30.15 48.49 -40.89
CA ALA A 369 -31.48 48.32 -41.50
C ALA A 369 -32.34 49.59 -41.39
N SER A 370 -32.31 50.27 -40.24
CA SER A 370 -33.00 51.55 -40.04
C SER A 370 -32.42 52.66 -40.94
N ALA A 371 -31.09 52.73 -41.08
CA ALA A 371 -30.41 53.66 -41.97
C ALA A 371 -30.75 53.37 -43.45
N VAL A 372 -30.77 52.10 -43.87
CA VAL A 372 -31.20 51.70 -45.21
C VAL A 372 -32.68 52.05 -45.44
N SER A 373 -33.55 51.85 -44.45
CA SER A 373 -34.98 52.23 -44.54
C SER A 373 -35.14 53.75 -44.71
N ALA A 374 -34.41 54.54 -43.92
CA ALA A 374 -34.40 56.00 -44.03
C ALA A 374 -33.85 56.49 -45.39
N LEU A 375 -32.83 55.84 -45.94
CA LEU A 375 -32.29 56.13 -47.27
C LEU A 375 -33.27 55.74 -48.40
N GLN A 376 -33.91 54.58 -48.30
CA GLN A 376 -34.98 54.20 -49.25
C GLN A 376 -36.13 55.20 -49.22
N GLU A 377 -36.50 55.70 -48.04
CA GLU A 377 -37.60 56.64 -47.88
C GLU A 377 -37.23 58.05 -48.37
N LYS A 378 -35.99 58.51 -48.18
CA LYS A 378 -35.46 59.71 -48.87
C LYS A 378 -35.53 59.54 -50.38
N LEU A 379 -35.04 58.43 -50.92
CA LEU A 379 -35.09 58.12 -52.35
C LEU A 379 -36.54 58.03 -52.90
N ARG A 380 -37.51 57.54 -52.11
CA ARG A 380 -38.94 57.57 -52.48
C ARG A 380 -39.48 59.00 -52.57
N ARG A 381 -39.06 59.90 -51.68
CA ARG A 381 -39.46 61.33 -51.70
C ARG A 381 -38.82 62.07 -52.86
N GLU A 382 -37.51 61.90 -53.08
CA GLU A 382 -36.79 62.46 -54.23
C GLU A 382 -37.41 61.99 -55.56
N ARG A 383 -37.75 60.70 -55.69
CA ARG A 383 -38.45 60.19 -56.88
C ARG A 383 -39.85 60.78 -57.07
N LYS A 384 -40.60 61.03 -55.99
CA LYS A 384 -41.90 61.71 -56.07
C LYS A 384 -41.75 63.17 -56.51
N LEU A 385 -40.83 63.92 -55.88
CA LEU A 385 -40.55 65.31 -56.24
C LEU A 385 -40.12 65.42 -57.71
N LEU A 386 -39.18 64.58 -58.18
CA LEU A 386 -38.77 64.54 -59.59
C LEU A 386 -39.92 64.15 -60.53
N GLN A 387 -40.87 63.31 -60.09
CA GLN A 387 -42.06 62.97 -60.88
C GLN A 387 -43.08 64.12 -60.91
N GLU A 388 -43.23 64.86 -59.82
CA GLU A 388 -44.07 66.05 -59.70
C GLU A 388 -43.50 67.22 -60.53
N GLU A 389 -42.18 67.46 -60.46
CA GLU A 389 -41.42 68.39 -61.32
C GLU A 389 -41.53 68.02 -62.80
N LEU A 390 -41.35 66.74 -63.16
CA LEU A 390 -41.51 66.28 -64.54
C LEU A 390 -42.95 66.46 -65.04
N SER A 391 -43.96 66.18 -64.19
CA SER A 391 -45.37 66.35 -64.56
C SER A 391 -45.78 67.81 -64.74
N SER A 392 -45.29 68.71 -63.87
CA SER A 392 -45.54 70.16 -63.97
C SER A 392 -44.76 70.79 -65.12
N SER A 393 -43.53 70.33 -65.39
CA SER A 393 -42.77 70.69 -66.60
C SER A 393 -43.50 70.26 -67.88
N HIS A 394 -44.02 69.02 -67.94
CA HIS A 394 -44.84 68.57 -69.07
C HIS A 394 -46.12 69.40 -69.23
N LEU A 395 -46.82 69.73 -68.15
CA LEU A 395 -48.02 70.59 -68.19
C LEU A 395 -47.69 72.00 -68.69
N ASN A 396 -46.59 72.60 -68.21
CA ASN A 396 -46.12 73.90 -68.67
C ASN A 396 -45.79 73.87 -70.18
N TYR A 397 -45.07 72.85 -70.67
CA TYR A 397 -44.79 72.70 -72.10
C TYR A 397 -46.06 72.45 -72.93
N GLN A 398 -47.07 71.75 -72.38
CA GLN A 398 -48.38 71.61 -73.03
C GLN A 398 -49.09 72.97 -73.14
N MET A 399 -49.14 73.75 -72.06
CA MET A 399 -49.71 75.11 -72.07
C MET A 399 -48.96 76.08 -73.00
N GLU A 400 -47.64 75.99 -73.08
CA GLU A 400 -46.84 76.77 -74.04
C GLU A 400 -47.14 76.37 -75.49
N MET A 401 -47.27 75.07 -75.76
CA MET A 401 -47.65 74.56 -77.09
C MET A 401 -49.08 74.97 -77.47
N GLU A 402 -50.04 74.90 -76.55
CA GLU A 402 -51.42 75.40 -76.76
C GLU A 402 -51.43 76.91 -77.01
N LYS A 403 -50.65 77.69 -76.25
CA LYS A 403 -50.49 79.14 -76.48
C LYS A 403 -49.90 79.43 -77.86
N LEU A 404 -48.85 78.73 -78.27
CA LEU A 404 -48.23 78.89 -79.59
C LEU A 404 -49.18 78.48 -80.72
N GLN A 405 -50.00 77.44 -80.53
CA GLN A 405 -51.06 77.06 -81.46
C GLN A 405 -52.17 78.13 -81.53
N GLY A 406 -52.57 78.70 -80.38
CA GLY A 406 -53.51 79.81 -80.31
C GLY A 406 -52.99 81.07 -81.02
N GLU A 407 -51.72 81.42 -80.81
CA GLU A 407 -51.05 82.50 -81.56
C GLU A 407 -50.99 82.21 -83.06
N LEU A 408 -50.70 80.97 -83.48
CA LEU A 408 -50.72 80.56 -84.89
C LEU A 408 -52.13 80.68 -85.51
N VAL A 409 -53.18 80.25 -84.80
CA VAL A 409 -54.58 80.42 -85.24
C VAL A 409 -54.94 81.90 -85.35
N MET A 410 -54.55 82.72 -84.37
CA MET A 410 -54.77 84.17 -84.42
C MET A 410 -54.02 84.83 -85.58
N ARG A 411 -52.76 84.45 -85.83
CA ARG A 411 -51.98 84.93 -86.99
C ARG A 411 -52.61 84.49 -88.32
N ARG A 412 -53.09 83.25 -88.43
CA ARG A 412 -53.79 82.73 -89.63
C ARG A 412 -55.10 83.48 -89.88
N ASN A 413 -55.90 83.69 -88.84
CA ASN A 413 -57.14 84.47 -88.92
C ASN A 413 -56.85 85.93 -89.29
N LYS A 414 -55.74 86.51 -88.79
CA LYS A 414 -55.29 87.86 -89.19
C LYS A 414 -54.85 87.93 -90.64
N GLN A 415 -54.20 86.89 -91.16
CA GLN A 415 -53.91 86.79 -92.59
C GLN A 415 -55.19 86.72 -93.42
N TYR A 416 -56.18 85.90 -93.03
CA TYR A 416 -57.47 85.87 -93.72
C TYR A 416 -58.23 87.21 -93.67
N GLU A 417 -58.23 87.93 -92.53
CA GLU A 417 -58.75 89.31 -92.47
C GLU A 417 -58.06 90.24 -93.47
N LEU A 418 -56.74 90.14 -93.61
CA LEU A 418 -55.94 90.99 -94.49
C LEU A 418 -56.17 90.63 -95.97
N THR A 419 -56.29 89.34 -96.31
CA THR A 419 -56.67 88.89 -97.66
C THR A 419 -58.07 89.39 -98.03
N LEU A 420 -59.04 89.30 -97.12
CA LEU A 420 -60.40 89.81 -97.37
C LEU A 420 -60.41 91.34 -97.59
N LYS A 421 -59.57 92.08 -96.85
CA LYS A 421 -59.38 93.52 -97.04
C LYS A 421 -58.67 93.86 -98.35
N LEU A 422 -57.72 93.04 -98.79
CA LEU A 422 -57.06 93.17 -100.10
C LEU A 422 -58.07 92.98 -101.24
N GLN A 423 -58.86 91.91 -101.21
CA GLN A 423 -59.96 91.68 -102.17
C GLN A 423 -60.97 92.85 -102.17
N GLY A 424 -61.29 93.37 -100.99
CA GLY A 424 -62.12 94.57 -100.83
C GLY A 424 -61.45 95.90 -101.24
N VAL A 425 -60.17 95.90 -101.63
CA VAL A 425 -59.46 97.04 -102.26
C VAL A 425 -59.29 96.79 -103.76
N GLU A 426 -58.98 95.56 -104.17
CA GLU A 426 -58.92 95.11 -105.55
C GLU A 426 -60.26 95.35 -106.27
N ALA A 427 -61.39 95.02 -105.64
CA ALA A 427 -62.72 95.32 -106.19
C ALA A 427 -62.95 96.83 -106.44
N ARG A 428 -62.56 97.68 -105.50
CA ARG A 428 -62.64 99.16 -105.64
C ARG A 428 -61.63 99.72 -106.64
N LEU A 429 -60.51 99.03 -106.86
CA LEU A 429 -59.56 99.36 -107.91
C LEU A 429 -60.16 99.04 -109.29
N HIS A 430 -60.85 97.90 -109.44
CA HIS A 430 -61.58 97.57 -110.66
C HIS A 430 -62.69 98.59 -110.95
N GLU A 431 -63.54 98.94 -109.98
CA GLU A 431 -64.55 100.00 -110.14
C GLU A 431 -63.93 101.34 -110.61
N ALA A 432 -62.76 101.72 -110.07
CA ALA A 432 -62.03 102.91 -110.47
C ALA A 432 -61.37 102.80 -111.86
N VAL A 433 -60.96 101.60 -112.28
CA VAL A 433 -60.44 101.32 -113.63
C VAL A 433 -61.57 101.39 -114.66
N ASP A 434 -62.74 100.82 -114.37
CA ASP A 434 -63.92 100.90 -115.25
C ASP A 434 -64.37 102.37 -115.43
N HIS A 435 -64.29 103.18 -114.38
CA HIS A 435 -64.56 104.63 -114.44
C HIS A 435 -63.48 105.40 -115.24
N ARG A 436 -62.21 105.02 -115.11
CA ARG A 436 -61.11 105.59 -115.91
C ARG A 436 -61.29 105.26 -117.40
N GLU A 437 -61.66 104.03 -117.73
CA GLU A 437 -61.81 103.59 -119.13
C GLU A 437 -62.99 104.28 -119.82
N ASN A 438 -64.13 104.45 -119.13
CA ASN A 438 -65.23 105.31 -119.61
C ASN A 438 -64.80 106.79 -119.86
N ALA A 439 -63.85 107.31 -119.07
CA ALA A 439 -63.32 108.66 -119.27
C ALA A 439 -62.28 108.72 -120.42
N GLU A 440 -61.49 107.65 -120.60
CA GLU A 440 -60.54 107.53 -121.70
C GLU A 440 -61.24 107.34 -123.06
N GLU A 441 -62.36 106.62 -123.14
CA GLU A 441 -63.18 106.57 -124.36
C GLU A 441 -63.70 107.96 -124.77
N GLN A 442 -64.19 108.75 -123.80
CA GLN A 442 -64.62 110.13 -124.04
C GLN A 442 -63.46 111.04 -124.49
N LEU A 443 -62.26 110.82 -123.94
CA LEU A 443 -61.06 111.57 -124.29
C LEU A 443 -60.50 111.17 -125.66
N MET A 444 -60.55 109.88 -126.02
CA MET A 444 -60.19 109.39 -127.36
C MET A 444 -61.12 109.97 -128.44
N ALA A 445 -62.43 110.05 -128.18
CA ALA A 445 -63.37 110.71 -129.08
C ALA A 445 -63.05 112.22 -129.29
N ALA A 446 -62.49 112.88 -128.28
CA ALA A 446 -61.99 114.26 -128.42
C ALA A 446 -60.64 114.33 -129.17
N GLN A 447 -59.71 113.42 -128.91
CA GLN A 447 -58.40 113.37 -129.58
C GLN A 447 -58.50 113.04 -131.07
N SER A 448 -59.43 112.17 -131.49
CA SER A 448 -59.69 111.90 -132.92
C SER A 448 -60.00 113.18 -133.70
N ARG A 449 -60.69 114.13 -133.07
CA ARG A 449 -61.06 115.44 -133.62
C ARG A 449 -59.90 116.46 -133.63
N MET A 450 -58.78 116.12 -133.00
CA MET A 450 -57.59 116.97 -132.87
C MET A 450 -56.47 116.52 -133.83
N GLN A 451 -56.30 115.20 -134.01
CA GLN A 451 -55.27 114.63 -134.89
C GLN A 451 -55.46 114.98 -136.38
N GLU A 452 -56.69 115.27 -136.81
CA GLU A 452 -56.96 115.81 -138.16
C GLU A 452 -56.29 117.18 -138.41
N LEU A 453 -56.00 117.95 -137.36
CA LEU A 453 -55.31 119.25 -137.44
C LEU A 453 -53.79 119.11 -137.36
N GLU A 454 -53.29 118.14 -136.58
CA GLU A 454 -51.84 117.97 -136.34
C GLU A 454 -51.09 117.36 -137.54
N ARG A 455 -51.79 116.57 -138.38
CA ARG A 455 -51.25 115.92 -139.60
C ARG A 455 -50.83 116.90 -140.72
N VAL A 456 -50.83 118.21 -140.46
CA VAL A 456 -50.41 119.28 -141.38
C VAL A 456 -49.02 119.84 -141.00
N LEU A 457 -48.48 119.49 -139.82
CA LEU A 457 -47.34 120.20 -139.22
C LEU A 457 -46.02 119.38 -139.15
N GLN A 458 -46.11 118.05 -139.12
CA GLN A 458 -44.97 117.18 -138.77
C GLN A 458 -43.98 116.86 -139.91
N ASP A 459 -44.28 117.17 -141.17
CA ASP A 459 -43.42 116.95 -142.35
C ASP A 459 -42.11 117.80 -142.36
N SER A 460 -41.76 118.45 -141.24
CA SER A 460 -40.83 119.58 -141.18
C SER A 460 -39.54 119.37 -140.37
N LEU A 461 -39.37 118.27 -139.61
CA LEU A 461 -38.39 118.20 -138.51
C LEU A 461 -37.35 117.07 -138.50
N GLU A 462 -37.39 116.07 -139.41
CA GLU A 462 -36.56 114.85 -139.25
C GLU A 462 -35.03 115.02 -139.43
N CYS A 463 -34.57 116.10 -140.07
CA CYS A 463 -33.24 116.16 -140.71
C CYS A 463 -31.99 116.27 -139.79
N LYS A 464 -32.11 116.33 -138.45
CA LYS A 464 -31.02 116.83 -137.57
C LYS A 464 -30.31 115.82 -136.64
N LYS A 465 -30.58 114.52 -136.72
CA LYS A 465 -30.44 113.61 -135.55
C LYS A 465 -29.22 112.65 -135.52
N GLN A 466 -28.15 112.87 -136.30
CA GLN A 466 -27.35 111.74 -136.83
C GLN A 466 -25.86 111.58 -136.45
N LEU A 467 -25.28 112.28 -135.45
CA LEU A 467 -23.85 112.15 -135.09
C LEU A 467 -23.57 111.95 -133.58
N GLU A 468 -23.12 110.72 -133.23
CA GLU A 468 -21.94 110.34 -132.40
C GLU A 468 -21.73 110.96 -130.99
N THR A 469 -21.45 110.30 -129.86
CA THR A 469 -21.21 108.90 -129.36
C THR A 469 -19.92 108.13 -129.73
N GLN A 470 -18.95 107.96 -128.78
CA GLN A 470 -18.14 106.72 -128.51
C GLN A 470 -17.04 106.80 -127.37
N LEU A 471 -16.59 105.62 -126.85
CA LEU A 471 -15.31 105.25 -126.13
C LEU A 471 -15.12 105.29 -124.56
N SER A 472 -14.10 104.57 -124.00
CA SER A 472 -14.12 103.85 -122.67
C SER A 472 -12.78 103.28 -122.03
N SER A 473 -12.72 102.86 -120.71
CA SER A 473 -11.99 101.66 -120.08
C SER A 473 -10.99 101.74 -118.82
N GLN A 474 -10.75 100.58 -118.10
CA GLN A 474 -9.59 100.07 -117.23
C GLN A 474 -9.28 100.49 -115.71
N LYS A 475 -8.46 99.82 -114.80
CA LYS A 475 -8.04 98.38 -114.44
C LYS A 475 -6.90 98.14 -113.31
N ILE A 476 -7.06 97.24 -112.28
CA ILE A 476 -6.07 96.37 -111.48
C ILE A 476 -5.05 96.89 -110.36
N ASN A 477 -4.49 96.00 -109.46
CA ASN A 477 -3.26 96.02 -108.53
C ASN A 477 -3.34 96.59 -107.04
N ALA A 478 -2.44 96.37 -106.01
CA ALA A 478 -1.25 95.49 -105.64
C ALA A 478 -0.84 95.52 -104.08
N SER A 479 0.34 95.00 -103.62
CA SER A 479 0.85 94.76 -102.20
C SER A 479 2.36 95.21 -101.92
N GLU A 480 3.22 94.92 -100.88
CA GLU A 480 3.37 93.98 -99.70
C GLU A 480 4.55 94.33 -98.66
N GLU A 481 4.82 93.51 -97.59
CA GLU A 481 6.00 93.41 -96.59
C GLU A 481 6.49 94.55 -95.61
N PHE A 482 6.93 94.23 -94.34
CA PHE A 482 8.08 94.87 -93.60
C PHE A 482 8.63 94.19 -92.29
N GLU A 483 9.90 94.50 -91.92
CA GLU A 483 10.71 94.32 -90.65
C GLU A 483 10.73 92.99 -89.82
N LYS A 484 11.83 92.33 -89.37
CA LYS A 484 13.33 92.44 -89.33
C LYS A 484 14.06 92.83 -88.00
N GLN A 485 14.80 91.84 -87.48
CA GLN A 485 16.20 91.86 -86.96
C GLN A 485 16.69 92.83 -85.84
N ASN A 486 17.09 92.27 -84.69
CA ASN A 486 18.44 92.36 -84.05
C ASN A 486 18.50 91.36 -82.84
N LYS A 487 19.56 90.58 -82.55
CA LYS A 487 20.99 90.86 -82.24
C LYS A 487 21.18 91.60 -80.90
N LEU A 488 22.06 91.23 -79.96
CA LEU A 488 23.08 90.14 -79.80
C LEU A 488 23.11 89.72 -78.29
N LEU A 489 24.04 89.02 -77.63
CA LEU A 489 25.47 88.63 -77.82
C LEU A 489 25.75 87.29 -77.06
N ILE A 490 27.00 86.96 -76.72
CA ILE A 490 27.48 85.79 -75.94
C ILE A 490 28.55 86.24 -74.92
N GLY A 491 28.66 85.57 -73.77
CA GLY A 491 29.69 85.79 -72.74
C GLY A 491 30.31 84.49 -72.21
N ALA A 492 31.65 84.47 -72.18
CA ALA A 492 32.60 83.40 -71.83
C ALA A 492 32.37 82.72 -70.43
N LYS A 493 32.82 81.50 -70.11
CA LYS A 493 34.12 80.80 -70.31
C LYS A 493 35.32 81.49 -69.62
N ASN A 494 36.22 80.83 -68.89
CA ASN A 494 36.13 79.57 -68.13
C ASN A 494 36.43 79.92 -66.64
N GLU A 495 37.48 79.54 -65.88
CA GLU A 495 38.55 78.54 -66.04
C GLU A 495 39.00 77.91 -64.71
N ILE A 496 39.42 76.65 -64.83
CA ILE A 496 39.94 75.75 -63.79
C ILE A 496 41.42 76.05 -63.48
N ALA A 497 41.70 76.68 -62.34
CA ALA A 497 43.00 76.68 -61.64
C ALA A 497 42.77 77.18 -60.20
N VAL A 498 43.30 76.58 -59.12
CA VAL A 498 44.41 75.64 -58.98
C VAL A 498 44.01 74.45 -58.08
N LEU A 499 44.13 73.23 -58.60
CA LEU A 499 44.39 72.05 -57.76
C LEU A 499 45.82 72.14 -57.23
N GLN A 500 46.04 72.44 -55.94
CA GLN A 500 47.26 72.13 -55.15
C GLN A 500 47.31 72.89 -53.80
N LYS A 501 46.55 72.43 -52.79
CA LYS A 501 47.10 72.30 -51.42
C LYS A 501 46.27 71.39 -50.51
N GLN A 502 46.53 70.10 -50.62
CA GLN A 502 46.28 69.13 -49.54
C GLN A 502 47.43 69.12 -48.49
N ILE A 503 48.39 70.05 -48.60
CA ILE A 503 49.67 70.05 -47.88
C ILE A 503 49.86 71.40 -47.16
N GLU A 504 49.03 71.62 -46.14
CA GLU A 504 49.18 72.64 -45.08
C GLU A 504 48.21 72.25 -43.92
N GLU A 505 47.96 70.97 -43.67
CA GLU A 505 48.85 70.14 -42.82
C GLU A 505 49.09 70.74 -41.42
N MET A 506 48.59 70.00 -40.41
CA MET A 506 49.23 69.73 -39.11
C MET A 506 49.64 70.91 -38.18
N LYS A 507 49.56 72.17 -38.60
CA LYS A 507 50.08 73.32 -37.84
C LYS A 507 49.38 73.60 -36.52
N GLU A 508 48.06 73.43 -36.45
CA GLU A 508 47.31 73.63 -35.19
C GLU A 508 47.46 72.45 -34.19
N GLY A 509 48.03 71.32 -34.61
CA GLY A 509 48.19 70.13 -33.76
C GLY A 509 49.46 70.09 -32.89
N MET A 510 50.54 70.78 -33.29
CA MET A 510 51.86 70.62 -32.65
C MET A 510 52.28 71.75 -31.70
N ALA A 511 51.63 72.91 -31.73
CA ALA A 511 52.02 74.08 -30.93
C ALA A 511 52.00 73.85 -29.41
N ASN A 512 51.17 72.91 -28.92
CA ASN A 512 50.92 72.71 -27.49
C ASN A 512 51.63 71.50 -26.84
N ARG A 513 52.69 70.93 -27.46
CA ARG A 513 53.44 69.79 -26.86
C ARG A 513 54.88 70.12 -26.46
N LEU A 514 55.66 70.74 -27.33
CA LEU A 514 57.12 70.91 -27.13
C LEU A 514 57.56 71.88 -26.01
N ALA A 515 56.66 72.73 -25.49
CA ALA A 515 57.00 73.68 -24.43
C ALA A 515 56.89 73.09 -23.00
N LEU A 516 56.14 72.01 -22.80
CA LEU A 516 55.75 71.50 -21.47
C LEU A 516 56.56 70.27 -21.02
N GLU A 517 57.27 69.61 -21.95
CA GLU A 517 58.02 68.38 -21.66
C GLU A 517 59.33 68.62 -20.90
N LYS A 518 60.10 69.66 -21.27
CA LYS A 518 61.36 70.02 -20.56
C LYS A 518 61.17 70.36 -19.07
N GLN A 519 60.00 70.85 -18.67
CA GLN A 519 59.72 71.12 -17.25
C GLN A 519 59.32 69.86 -16.47
N ARG A 520 58.90 68.78 -17.16
CA ARG A 520 58.59 67.48 -16.55
C ARG A 520 59.85 66.62 -16.34
N GLU A 521 60.83 66.69 -17.23
CA GLU A 521 62.06 65.89 -17.17
C GLU A 521 62.93 66.11 -15.90
N LEU A 522 62.84 67.28 -15.27
CA LEU A 522 63.59 67.56 -14.03
C LEU A 522 62.88 66.95 -12.80
N ARG A 523 61.56 67.15 -12.66
CA ARG A 523 60.75 66.51 -11.58
C ARG A 523 60.74 64.97 -11.70
N ASN A 524 60.88 64.43 -12.91
CA ASN A 524 60.97 63.00 -13.17
C ASN A 524 62.29 62.33 -12.71
N ARG A 525 63.30 63.10 -12.26
CA ARG A 525 64.56 62.53 -11.71
C ARG A 525 64.50 62.32 -10.20
N GLU A 526 63.93 63.27 -9.45
CA GLU A 526 63.78 63.18 -7.99
C GLU A 526 62.73 62.11 -7.62
N THR A 527 61.59 62.10 -8.32
CA THR A 527 60.55 61.07 -8.15
C THR A 527 61.06 59.66 -8.45
N LYS A 528 61.98 59.48 -9.41
CA LYS A 528 62.59 58.17 -9.73
C LYS A 528 63.38 57.56 -8.58
N GLN A 529 64.01 58.37 -7.72
CA GLN A 529 64.80 57.84 -6.59
C GLN A 529 63.90 57.36 -5.45
N LEU A 530 62.78 58.04 -5.19
CA LEU A 530 61.75 57.58 -4.26
C LEU A 530 60.99 56.36 -4.80
N LEU A 531 60.65 56.36 -6.09
CA LEU A 531 60.01 55.23 -6.76
C LEU A 531 60.86 53.95 -6.68
N SER A 532 62.17 54.02 -6.90
CA SER A 532 63.08 52.86 -6.79
C SER A 532 63.02 52.16 -5.42
N ALA A 533 63.05 52.94 -4.33
CA ALA A 533 62.94 52.40 -2.98
C ALA A 533 61.55 51.79 -2.70
N GLN A 534 60.49 52.41 -3.22
CA GLN A 534 59.12 51.89 -3.12
C GLN A 534 58.95 50.62 -3.98
N GLU A 535 59.52 50.59 -5.19
CA GLU A 535 59.47 49.46 -6.12
C GLU A 535 60.10 48.21 -5.50
N ALA A 536 61.29 48.32 -4.89
CA ALA A 536 61.94 47.23 -4.17
C ALA A 536 61.06 46.64 -3.05
N LEU A 537 60.43 47.49 -2.24
CA LEU A 537 59.54 47.05 -1.17
C LEU A 537 58.22 46.46 -1.72
N THR A 538 57.72 46.94 -2.87
CA THR A 538 56.59 46.28 -3.55
C THR A 538 57.01 44.94 -4.18
N LEU A 539 58.27 44.75 -4.57
CA LEU A 539 58.76 43.47 -5.12
C LEU A 539 58.82 42.40 -4.03
N GLU A 540 59.33 42.71 -2.85
CA GLU A 540 59.30 41.79 -1.70
C GLU A 540 57.84 41.45 -1.29
N GLN A 541 56.95 42.45 -1.25
CA GLN A 541 55.53 42.23 -1.02
C GLN A 541 54.89 41.36 -2.13
N LYS A 542 55.21 41.62 -3.41
CA LYS A 542 54.75 40.81 -4.54
C LYS A 542 55.26 39.38 -4.44
N GLU A 543 56.51 39.14 -4.05
CA GLU A 543 57.02 37.77 -3.84
C GLU A 543 56.28 37.07 -2.70
N ARG A 544 56.06 37.74 -1.57
CA ARG A 544 55.27 37.20 -0.46
C ARG A 544 53.84 36.85 -0.90
N ILE A 545 53.21 37.71 -1.71
CA ILE A 545 51.91 37.47 -2.33
C ILE A 545 51.97 36.26 -3.28
N HIS A 546 52.96 36.14 -4.16
CA HIS A 546 53.08 35.00 -5.07
C HIS A 546 53.28 33.67 -4.34
N ARG A 547 54.03 33.65 -3.21
CA ARG A 547 54.18 32.47 -2.35
C ARG A 547 52.83 32.08 -1.74
N LEU A 548 52.12 33.04 -1.13
CA LEU A 548 50.77 32.82 -0.57
C LEU A 548 49.75 32.36 -1.63
N VAL A 549 49.75 32.97 -2.82
CA VAL A 549 48.89 32.56 -3.95
C VAL A 549 49.22 31.14 -4.42
N LYS A 550 50.50 30.75 -4.45
CA LYS A 550 50.91 29.39 -4.81
C LYS A 550 50.41 28.36 -3.80
N ASP A 551 50.42 28.68 -2.52
CA ASP A 551 49.96 27.76 -1.46
C ASP A 551 48.43 27.72 -1.34
N VAL A 552 47.74 28.86 -1.53
CA VAL A 552 46.27 28.89 -1.71
C VAL A 552 45.83 28.11 -2.95
N ASN A 553 46.58 28.17 -4.06
CA ASN A 553 46.30 27.39 -5.27
C ASN A 553 46.53 25.88 -5.05
N ARG A 554 47.55 25.49 -4.29
CA ARG A 554 47.74 24.08 -3.87
C ARG A 554 46.58 23.60 -3.00
N GLU A 555 46.14 24.41 -2.05
CA GLU A 555 45.02 24.06 -1.18
C GLU A 555 43.69 24.01 -1.95
N SER A 556 43.46 24.92 -2.91
CA SER A 556 42.26 24.88 -3.76
C SER A 556 42.23 23.64 -4.67
N GLN A 557 43.38 23.22 -5.20
CA GLN A 557 43.53 21.97 -5.95
C GLN A 557 43.25 20.74 -5.08
N ALA A 558 43.76 20.70 -3.84
CA ALA A 558 43.48 19.62 -2.89
C ALA A 558 41.99 19.56 -2.51
N ARG A 559 41.36 20.71 -2.21
CA ARG A 559 39.92 20.81 -1.93
C ARG A 559 39.06 20.38 -3.14
N ALA A 560 39.48 20.72 -4.36
CA ALA A 560 38.80 20.29 -5.58
C ALA A 560 38.90 18.78 -5.81
N ALA A 561 40.07 18.17 -5.57
CA ALA A 561 40.23 16.71 -5.64
C ALA A 561 39.32 15.99 -4.63
N VAL A 562 39.22 16.51 -3.39
CA VAL A 562 38.35 15.94 -2.35
C VAL A 562 36.86 16.07 -2.69
N GLU A 563 36.38 17.19 -3.27
CA GLU A 563 34.98 17.25 -3.73
C GLU A 563 34.72 16.37 -4.97
N LEU A 564 35.71 16.11 -5.83
CA LEU A 564 35.60 15.15 -6.92
C LEU A 564 35.48 13.70 -6.41
N GLU A 565 36.30 13.30 -5.44
CA GLU A 565 36.18 12.00 -4.77
C GLU A 565 34.83 11.87 -4.04
N LYS A 566 34.42 12.91 -3.33
CA LYS A 566 33.14 12.99 -2.61
C LYS A 566 31.92 13.01 -3.53
N THR A 567 32.03 13.50 -4.76
CA THR A 567 30.96 13.37 -5.78
C THR A 567 30.94 11.97 -6.39
N LEU A 568 32.09 11.40 -6.73
CA LEU A 568 32.20 10.00 -7.18
C LEU A 568 31.58 9.02 -6.16
N LEU A 569 31.90 9.16 -4.88
CA LEU A 569 31.34 8.33 -3.80
C LEU A 569 29.83 8.54 -3.61
N ARG A 570 29.32 9.79 -3.72
CA ARG A 570 27.88 10.08 -3.71
C ARG A 570 27.17 9.36 -4.86
N ASP A 571 27.76 9.35 -6.06
CA ASP A 571 27.14 8.80 -7.27
C ASP A 571 27.21 7.27 -7.32
N GLN A 572 28.30 6.66 -6.82
CA GLN A 572 28.34 5.22 -6.53
C GLN A 572 27.25 4.81 -5.52
N LEU A 573 27.05 5.60 -4.46
CA LEU A 573 26.03 5.33 -3.44
C LEU A 573 24.60 5.49 -4.00
N LYS A 574 24.35 6.46 -4.90
CA LYS A 574 23.09 6.56 -5.66
C LYS A 574 22.87 5.33 -6.55
N ALA A 575 23.88 4.89 -7.30
CA ALA A 575 23.78 3.73 -8.19
C ALA A 575 23.45 2.45 -7.40
N LEU A 576 24.10 2.22 -6.26
CA LEU A 576 23.79 1.10 -5.36
C LEU A 576 22.36 1.18 -4.80
N ARG A 577 21.87 2.37 -4.43
CA ARG A 577 20.46 2.55 -4.00
C ARG A 577 19.49 2.20 -5.13
N GLN A 578 19.69 2.73 -6.33
CA GLN A 578 18.86 2.43 -7.50
C GLN A 578 18.86 0.94 -7.87
N GLN A 579 20.01 0.26 -7.73
CA GLN A 579 20.12 -1.19 -7.93
C GLN A 579 19.33 -1.96 -6.86
N CYS A 580 19.48 -1.62 -5.57
CA CYS A 580 18.67 -2.22 -4.50
C CYS A 580 17.17 -1.98 -4.70
N GLU A 581 16.77 -0.77 -5.10
CA GLU A 581 15.38 -0.43 -5.43
C GLU A 581 14.86 -1.23 -6.64
N SER A 582 15.69 -1.55 -7.64
CA SER A 582 15.31 -2.44 -8.75
C SER A 582 15.11 -3.87 -8.27
N ASN A 583 16.10 -4.43 -7.56
CA ASN A 583 16.07 -5.79 -7.03
C ASN A 583 14.86 -6.02 -6.10
N ILE A 584 14.50 -5.03 -5.27
CA ILE A 584 13.31 -5.07 -4.41
C ILE A 584 12.02 -5.07 -5.24
N ARG A 585 11.92 -4.23 -6.29
CA ARG A 585 10.75 -4.22 -7.20
C ARG A 585 10.60 -5.55 -7.95
N GLU A 586 11.69 -6.09 -8.47
CA GLU A 586 11.71 -7.40 -9.14
C GLU A 586 11.30 -8.54 -8.21
N CYS A 587 11.80 -8.55 -6.97
CA CYS A 587 11.42 -9.52 -5.94
C CYS A 587 9.93 -9.42 -5.57
N MET A 588 9.39 -8.20 -5.43
CA MET A 588 7.98 -7.97 -5.13
C MET A 588 7.05 -8.38 -6.29
N GLU A 589 7.46 -8.14 -7.54
CA GLU A 589 6.72 -8.60 -8.72
C GLU A 589 6.77 -10.13 -8.86
N GLN A 590 7.91 -10.78 -8.63
CA GLN A 590 8.00 -12.25 -8.57
C GLN A 590 7.12 -12.84 -7.46
N LYS A 591 7.12 -12.23 -6.26
CA LYS A 591 6.25 -12.61 -5.13
C LYS A 591 4.77 -12.52 -5.52
N LYS A 592 4.36 -11.44 -6.18
CA LYS A 592 2.99 -11.25 -6.70
C LYS A 592 2.63 -12.32 -7.72
N GLN A 593 3.48 -12.58 -8.71
CA GLN A 593 3.23 -13.64 -9.71
C GLN A 593 3.13 -15.04 -9.09
N ILE A 594 3.88 -15.33 -8.02
CA ILE A 594 3.77 -16.59 -7.26
C ILE A 594 2.44 -16.64 -6.49
N GLN A 595 2.01 -15.52 -5.90
CA GLN A 595 0.72 -15.41 -5.21
C GLN A 595 -0.46 -15.60 -6.18
N ASP A 596 -0.43 -14.97 -7.36
CA ASP A 596 -1.43 -15.14 -8.42
C ASP A 596 -1.51 -16.59 -8.93
N LYS A 597 -0.35 -17.23 -9.15
CA LYS A 597 -0.26 -18.64 -9.54
C LYS A 597 -0.84 -19.55 -8.44
N ARG A 598 -0.55 -19.26 -7.17
CA ARG A 598 -1.10 -19.99 -6.01
C ARG A 598 -2.61 -19.82 -5.89
N GLN A 599 -3.15 -18.62 -6.12
CA GLN A 599 -4.59 -18.36 -6.10
C GLN A 599 -5.32 -19.10 -7.22
N LYS A 600 -4.78 -19.05 -8.45
CA LYS A 600 -5.31 -19.81 -9.60
C LYS A 600 -5.25 -21.33 -9.39
N LEU A 601 -4.22 -21.84 -8.73
CA LEU A 601 -4.15 -23.25 -8.32
C LEU A 601 -5.19 -23.58 -7.24
N ALA A 602 -5.37 -22.72 -6.23
CA ALA A 602 -6.38 -22.91 -5.19
C ALA A 602 -7.81 -22.94 -5.76
N GLN A 603 -8.12 -22.04 -6.71
CA GLN A 603 -9.39 -22.04 -7.44
C GLN A 603 -9.62 -23.37 -8.18
N LYS A 604 -8.63 -23.84 -8.95
CA LYS A 604 -8.70 -25.15 -9.62
C LYS A 604 -8.84 -26.34 -8.67
N PHE A 605 -8.20 -26.28 -7.50
CA PHE A 605 -8.40 -27.30 -6.47
C PHE A 605 -9.81 -27.26 -5.88
N THR A 606 -10.40 -26.08 -5.66
CA THR A 606 -11.81 -25.99 -5.22
C THR A 606 -12.79 -26.46 -6.30
N GLU A 607 -12.57 -26.10 -7.57
CA GLU A 607 -13.34 -26.59 -8.72
C GLU A 607 -13.32 -28.12 -8.78
N LEU A 608 -12.13 -28.73 -8.85
CA LEU A 608 -11.95 -30.18 -8.90
C LEU A 608 -12.52 -30.90 -7.66
N THR A 609 -12.49 -30.25 -6.49
CA THR A 609 -13.10 -30.79 -5.26
C THR A 609 -14.63 -30.77 -5.34
N THR A 610 -15.23 -29.70 -5.87
CA THR A 610 -16.70 -29.66 -6.08
C THR A 610 -17.16 -30.64 -7.16
N GLU A 611 -16.40 -30.80 -8.25
CA GLU A 611 -16.65 -31.84 -9.26
C GLU A 611 -16.55 -33.24 -8.67
N PHE A 612 -15.51 -33.53 -7.88
CA PHE A 612 -15.36 -34.81 -7.18
C PHE A 612 -16.55 -35.12 -6.26
N HIS A 613 -16.98 -34.16 -5.43
CA HIS A 613 -18.16 -34.37 -4.56
C HIS A 613 -19.47 -34.51 -5.35
N ALA A 614 -19.64 -33.79 -6.46
CA ALA A 614 -20.81 -33.93 -7.34
C ALA A 614 -20.85 -35.33 -7.99
N LEU A 615 -19.73 -35.80 -8.53
CA LEU A 615 -19.57 -37.14 -9.09
C LEU A 615 -19.81 -38.22 -8.03
N GLN A 616 -19.21 -38.09 -6.84
CA GLN A 616 -19.44 -39.03 -5.74
C GLN A 616 -20.92 -39.07 -5.33
N SER A 617 -21.60 -37.91 -5.21
CA SER A 617 -23.03 -37.84 -4.88
C SER A 617 -23.91 -38.51 -5.96
N ALA A 618 -23.63 -38.26 -7.24
CA ALA A 618 -24.32 -38.90 -8.36
C ALA A 618 -24.13 -40.43 -8.36
N LYS A 619 -22.90 -40.86 -8.06
CA LYS A 619 -22.50 -42.26 -7.98
C LYS A 619 -23.11 -42.98 -6.77
N SER A 620 -23.16 -42.37 -5.59
CA SER A 620 -23.86 -42.92 -4.41
C SER A 620 -25.37 -43.04 -4.65
N LYS A 621 -25.98 -42.09 -5.36
CA LYS A 621 -27.38 -42.20 -5.84
C LYS A 621 -27.57 -43.37 -6.82
N LEU A 622 -26.58 -43.69 -7.65
CA LEU A 622 -26.60 -44.86 -8.53
C LEU A 622 -26.47 -46.17 -7.74
N VAL A 623 -25.56 -46.25 -6.76
CA VAL A 623 -25.42 -47.43 -5.87
C VAL A 623 -26.70 -47.67 -5.07
N TYR A 624 -27.33 -46.61 -4.54
CA TYR A 624 -28.64 -46.71 -3.88
C TYR A 624 -29.72 -47.25 -4.83
N LYS A 625 -29.83 -46.71 -6.05
CA LYS A 625 -30.79 -47.18 -7.06
C LYS A 625 -30.54 -48.64 -7.45
N TYR A 626 -29.29 -49.04 -7.61
CA TYR A 626 -28.91 -50.42 -7.89
C TYR A 626 -29.38 -51.35 -6.77
N ALA A 627 -29.05 -51.03 -5.51
CA ALA A 627 -29.45 -51.81 -4.34
C ALA A 627 -30.98 -51.89 -4.15
N ASP A 628 -31.72 -50.80 -4.41
CA ASP A 628 -33.18 -50.75 -4.33
C ASP A 628 -33.86 -51.55 -5.45
N VAL A 629 -33.41 -51.41 -6.70
CA VAL A 629 -33.91 -52.19 -7.84
C VAL A 629 -33.58 -53.68 -7.66
N PHE A 630 -32.37 -54.01 -7.18
CA PHE A 630 -31.97 -55.39 -6.90
C PHE A 630 -32.80 -56.01 -5.78
N GLY A 631 -32.97 -55.30 -4.66
CA GLY A 631 -33.83 -55.75 -3.56
C GLY A 631 -35.28 -56.01 -3.99
N LYS A 632 -35.82 -55.17 -4.89
CA LYS A 632 -37.16 -55.35 -5.49
C LYS A 632 -37.22 -56.54 -6.47
N ALA A 633 -36.17 -56.77 -7.26
CA ALA A 633 -36.10 -57.95 -8.12
C ALA A 633 -36.08 -59.25 -7.29
N VAL A 634 -35.28 -59.27 -6.22
CA VAL A 634 -35.16 -60.39 -5.29
C VAL A 634 -36.46 -60.65 -4.51
N SER A 635 -37.17 -59.61 -4.04
CA SER A 635 -38.50 -59.77 -3.41
C SER A 635 -39.54 -60.29 -4.41
N ASN A 636 -39.44 -59.89 -5.68
CA ASN A 636 -40.30 -60.37 -6.77
C ASN A 636 -39.94 -61.77 -7.29
N GLY A 637 -38.94 -62.44 -6.70
CA GLY A 637 -38.61 -63.84 -7.00
C GLY A 637 -37.52 -64.05 -8.06
N VAL A 638 -36.85 -62.99 -8.50
CA VAL A 638 -35.64 -63.12 -9.33
C VAL A 638 -34.52 -63.70 -8.47
N VAL A 639 -34.03 -64.88 -8.84
CA VAL A 639 -32.93 -65.57 -8.15
C VAL A 639 -31.61 -64.86 -8.44
N TRP A 640 -30.68 -64.89 -7.47
CA TRP A 640 -29.31 -64.40 -7.63
C TRP A 640 -28.67 -64.95 -8.94
N PRO A 641 -27.95 -64.13 -9.74
CA PRO A 641 -27.27 -64.59 -10.95
C PRO A 641 -26.34 -65.78 -10.70
N SER A 642 -26.01 -66.56 -11.73
CA SER A 642 -25.22 -67.81 -11.60
C SER A 642 -23.76 -67.65 -11.12
N SER A 643 -23.37 -66.50 -10.57
CA SER A 643 -22.08 -66.23 -9.96
C SER A 643 -22.18 -66.30 -8.43
N ASP A 644 -21.39 -67.20 -7.84
CA ASP A 644 -21.21 -67.32 -6.39
C ASP A 644 -20.38 -66.16 -5.79
N CYS A 645 -19.97 -65.19 -6.61
CA CYS A 645 -19.26 -63.98 -6.20
C CYS A 645 -20.03 -62.69 -6.62
N LEU A 646 -20.12 -61.74 -5.69
CA LEU A 646 -20.52 -60.35 -5.94
C LEU A 646 -19.25 -59.50 -6.09
N GLU A 647 -18.93 -59.11 -7.32
CA GLU A 647 -17.78 -58.24 -7.58
C GLU A 647 -18.19 -56.76 -7.49
N LEU A 648 -17.59 -56.06 -6.52
CA LEU A 648 -17.69 -54.62 -6.28
C LEU A 648 -16.27 -53.99 -6.21
N ARG A 649 -15.30 -54.61 -6.89
CA ARG A 649 -13.92 -54.09 -6.98
C ARG A 649 -13.90 -52.77 -7.74
N GLU A 650 -12.98 -51.88 -7.35
CA GLU A 650 -12.72 -50.62 -8.06
C GLU A 650 -14.00 -49.78 -8.31
N CYS A 651 -15.01 -49.94 -7.45
CA CYS A 651 -16.30 -49.26 -7.53
C CYS A 651 -16.31 -47.92 -6.77
N TRP A 652 -15.15 -47.43 -6.30
CA TRP A 652 -14.94 -46.18 -5.56
C TRP A 652 -15.93 -46.02 -4.39
N LEU A 653 -16.32 -47.13 -3.75
CA LEU A 653 -17.28 -47.16 -2.63
C LEU A 653 -16.76 -46.38 -1.44
N VAL A 654 -17.64 -45.62 -0.79
CA VAL A 654 -17.40 -44.90 0.46
C VAL A 654 -18.33 -45.42 1.56
N ASP A 655 -18.07 -45.06 2.82
CA ASP A 655 -18.77 -45.64 3.98
C ASP A 655 -20.28 -45.40 4.01
N ASP A 656 -20.78 -44.39 3.30
CA ASP A 656 -22.22 -44.15 3.10
C ASP A 656 -22.86 -45.09 2.05
N ASP A 657 -22.10 -45.55 1.05
CA ASP A 657 -22.57 -46.54 0.07
C ASP A 657 -22.86 -47.90 0.74
N LEU A 658 -22.07 -48.26 1.77
CA LEU A 658 -22.22 -49.50 2.53
C LEU A 658 -23.64 -49.71 3.06
N ARG A 659 -24.34 -48.66 3.52
CA ARG A 659 -25.71 -48.80 4.06
C ARG A 659 -26.67 -49.40 3.02
N SER A 660 -26.49 -49.04 1.75
CA SER A 660 -27.33 -49.55 0.65
C SER A 660 -26.95 -50.99 0.29
N ILE A 661 -25.65 -51.27 0.19
CA ILE A 661 -25.10 -52.58 -0.18
C ILE A 661 -25.38 -53.63 0.90
N LEU A 662 -25.16 -53.31 2.17
CA LEU A 662 -25.44 -54.21 3.29
C LEU A 662 -26.95 -54.51 3.40
N LYS A 663 -27.83 -53.53 3.15
CA LYS A 663 -29.29 -53.76 3.10
C LYS A 663 -29.69 -54.70 1.94
N MET A 664 -28.99 -54.64 0.81
CA MET A 664 -29.21 -55.56 -0.32
C MET A 664 -28.78 -56.99 0.04
N LEU A 665 -27.66 -57.14 0.75
CA LEU A 665 -27.10 -58.42 1.21
C LEU A 665 -27.87 -59.05 2.38
N ASP A 666 -28.55 -58.26 3.20
CA ASP A 666 -29.41 -58.66 4.34
C ASP A 666 -30.78 -59.24 3.88
N SER A 667 -30.89 -59.72 2.63
CA SER A 667 -32.12 -60.27 2.07
C SER A 667 -32.06 -61.80 1.91
N GLU A 668 -33.06 -62.50 2.44
CA GLU A 668 -33.07 -63.97 2.69
C GLU A 668 -32.83 -64.85 1.44
N ARG A 669 -33.02 -64.30 0.23
CA ARG A 669 -32.92 -65.02 -1.04
C ARG A 669 -31.53 -64.92 -1.72
N VAL A 670 -30.55 -64.29 -1.06
CA VAL A 670 -29.15 -64.17 -1.53
C VAL A 670 -28.35 -65.47 -1.37
N GLY A 671 -28.91 -66.53 -0.76
CA GLY A 671 -28.23 -67.75 -0.29
C GLY A 671 -27.51 -68.67 -1.30
N ARG A 672 -27.25 -68.24 -2.54
CA ARG A 672 -26.24 -68.84 -3.44
C ARG A 672 -24.89 -68.11 -3.42
N LEU A 673 -24.89 -66.84 -3.01
CA LEU A 673 -23.68 -66.03 -2.90
C LEU A 673 -22.72 -66.65 -1.86
N GLN A 674 -21.44 -66.77 -2.21
CA GLN A 674 -20.38 -67.28 -1.34
C GLN A 674 -19.34 -66.20 -1.00
N ARG A 675 -19.03 -65.28 -1.92
CA ARG A 675 -18.03 -64.20 -1.75
C ARG A 675 -18.59 -62.82 -2.09
N VAL A 676 -18.25 -61.81 -1.30
CA VAL A 676 -18.43 -60.38 -1.64
C VAL A 676 -17.06 -59.72 -1.75
N ASP A 677 -16.72 -59.18 -2.92
CA ASP A 677 -15.38 -58.66 -3.20
C ASP A 677 -15.41 -57.13 -3.40
N MET A 678 -15.03 -56.39 -2.36
CA MET A 678 -15.07 -54.92 -2.26
C MET A 678 -13.65 -54.31 -2.28
N ARG A 679 -12.69 -54.93 -2.97
CA ARG A 679 -11.31 -54.41 -3.07
C ARG A 679 -11.20 -53.08 -3.81
N TYR A 680 -10.11 -52.34 -3.55
CA TYR A 680 -9.79 -51.07 -4.20
C TYR A 680 -10.92 -50.02 -4.12
N ASN A 681 -11.60 -49.97 -2.97
CA ASN A 681 -12.59 -48.94 -2.67
C ASN A 681 -12.02 -47.95 -1.64
N ARG A 682 -12.83 -46.96 -1.22
CA ARG A 682 -12.45 -45.92 -0.25
C ARG A 682 -13.20 -46.09 1.07
N LEU A 683 -13.38 -47.34 1.49
CA LEU A 683 -14.00 -47.68 2.77
C LEU A 683 -12.99 -47.43 3.90
N THR A 684 -13.44 -46.85 5.01
CA THR A 684 -12.59 -46.48 6.15
C THR A 684 -13.01 -47.21 7.43
N SER A 685 -12.26 -46.98 8.51
CA SER A 685 -12.59 -47.48 9.85
C SER A 685 -13.97 -47.01 10.35
N GLU A 686 -14.53 -45.89 9.86
CA GLU A 686 -15.91 -45.48 10.20
C GLU A 686 -16.95 -46.43 9.58
N GLY A 687 -16.74 -46.86 8.32
CA GLY A 687 -17.59 -47.84 7.65
C GLY A 687 -17.57 -49.21 8.31
N MET A 688 -16.45 -49.59 8.96
CA MET A 688 -16.29 -50.88 9.62
C MET A 688 -17.28 -51.10 10.77
N GLY A 689 -17.68 -50.04 11.49
CA GLY A 689 -18.75 -50.14 12.50
C GLY A 689 -20.11 -50.50 11.90
N ARG A 690 -20.41 -49.99 10.70
CA ARG A 690 -21.63 -50.26 9.94
C ARG A 690 -21.62 -51.69 9.39
N LEU A 691 -20.46 -52.13 8.89
CA LEU A 691 -20.19 -53.50 8.46
C LEU A 691 -20.36 -54.50 9.62
N LEU A 692 -19.75 -54.26 10.78
CA LEU A 692 -19.81 -55.13 11.96
C LEU A 692 -21.24 -55.50 12.37
N VAL A 693 -22.17 -54.54 12.36
CA VAL A 693 -23.59 -54.80 12.69
C VAL A 693 -24.21 -55.81 11.72
N PHE A 694 -23.88 -55.74 10.44
CA PHE A 694 -24.28 -56.73 9.44
C PHE A 694 -23.57 -58.08 9.65
N LEU A 695 -22.25 -58.09 9.89
CA LEU A 695 -21.49 -59.33 10.15
C LEU A 695 -22.06 -60.10 11.35
N LYS A 696 -22.47 -59.40 12.42
CA LYS A 696 -23.10 -60.03 13.58
C LYS A 696 -24.39 -60.78 13.23
N LYS A 697 -25.21 -60.22 12.34
CA LYS A 697 -26.39 -60.93 11.79
C LYS A 697 -25.97 -62.14 10.96
N LEU A 698 -25.08 -61.94 9.99
CA LEU A 698 -24.63 -62.97 9.06
C LEU A 698 -24.07 -64.19 9.80
N VAL A 699 -23.17 -63.98 10.75
CA VAL A 699 -22.59 -65.04 11.60
C VAL A 699 -23.67 -65.74 12.42
N SER A 700 -24.61 -65.00 13.02
CA SER A 700 -25.73 -65.60 13.77
C SER A 700 -26.65 -66.44 12.89
N GLY A 701 -26.83 -66.05 11.61
CA GLY A 701 -27.51 -66.83 10.58
C GLY A 701 -26.75 -68.11 10.24
N LEU A 702 -25.49 -67.99 9.82
CA LEU A 702 -24.60 -69.10 9.41
C LEU A 702 -24.44 -70.19 10.48
N VAL A 703 -24.52 -69.83 11.76
CA VAL A 703 -24.49 -70.78 12.90
C VAL A 703 -25.80 -71.56 13.04
N ASN A 704 -26.94 -70.95 12.74
CA ASN A 704 -28.26 -71.59 12.89
C ASN A 704 -28.73 -72.29 11.59
N VAL A 705 -28.31 -71.81 10.42
CA VAL A 705 -28.68 -72.29 9.07
C VAL A 705 -27.47 -72.17 8.15
N ALA A 706 -27.03 -73.27 7.54
CA ALA A 706 -25.75 -73.35 6.81
C ALA A 706 -25.68 -72.56 5.47
N SER A 707 -26.71 -71.76 5.15
CA SER A 707 -26.86 -71.01 3.90
C SER A 707 -26.58 -69.51 4.08
N GLY A 708 -25.55 -69.01 3.42
CA GLY A 708 -25.12 -67.61 3.43
C GLY A 708 -23.71 -67.48 2.87
N PHE A 709 -23.29 -66.25 2.55
CA PHE A 709 -21.94 -66.01 2.04
C PHE A 709 -20.90 -66.06 3.17
N ARG A 710 -19.70 -66.54 2.82
CA ARG A 710 -18.65 -66.96 3.77
C ARG A 710 -17.36 -66.17 3.64
N GLU A 711 -17.23 -65.30 2.63
CA GLU A 711 -16.04 -64.49 2.42
C GLU A 711 -16.41 -63.05 2.06
N ILE A 712 -15.72 -62.10 2.68
CA ILE A 712 -15.77 -60.67 2.35
C ILE A 712 -14.34 -60.20 2.15
N ASP A 713 -14.00 -59.78 0.93
CA ASP A 713 -12.68 -59.26 0.56
C ASP A 713 -12.71 -57.74 0.56
N LEU A 714 -11.90 -57.11 1.42
CA LEU A 714 -11.85 -55.68 1.68
C LEU A 714 -10.45 -55.09 1.45
N ARG A 715 -9.54 -55.84 0.82
CA ARG A 715 -8.16 -55.43 0.61
C ARG A 715 -8.00 -54.18 -0.26
N HIS A 716 -6.91 -53.45 -0.07
CA HIS A 716 -6.62 -52.16 -0.70
C HIS A 716 -7.70 -51.07 -0.50
N ASN A 717 -8.43 -51.10 0.62
CA ASN A 717 -9.26 -50.01 1.14
C ASN A 717 -8.47 -49.13 2.13
N CYS A 718 -9.13 -48.13 2.72
CA CYS A 718 -8.56 -47.15 3.65
C CYS A 718 -8.87 -47.46 5.13
N VAL A 719 -8.95 -48.74 5.51
CA VAL A 719 -9.23 -49.17 6.88
C VAL A 719 -7.93 -49.23 7.69
N SER A 720 -7.87 -48.52 8.82
CA SER A 720 -6.76 -48.53 9.77
C SER A 720 -6.85 -49.69 10.78
N LEU A 721 -5.80 -49.90 11.57
CA LEU A 721 -5.72 -51.00 12.56
C LEU A 721 -6.90 -51.02 13.54
N ASP A 722 -7.39 -49.85 13.96
CA ASP A 722 -8.58 -49.76 14.82
C ASP A 722 -9.87 -50.22 14.14
N GLY A 723 -10.01 -50.03 12.83
CA GLY A 723 -11.13 -50.59 12.07
C GLY A 723 -11.15 -52.12 12.09
N ILE A 724 -9.98 -52.74 11.97
CA ILE A 724 -9.82 -54.21 12.08
C ILE A 724 -10.12 -54.67 13.52
N ARG A 725 -9.56 -53.97 14.52
CA ARG A 725 -9.78 -54.22 15.96
C ARG A 725 -11.26 -54.14 16.34
N VAL A 726 -11.99 -53.14 15.83
CA VAL A 726 -13.44 -52.97 16.04
C VAL A 726 -14.22 -54.15 15.46
N VAL A 727 -13.89 -54.63 14.26
CA VAL A 727 -14.56 -55.80 13.67
C VAL A 727 -14.24 -57.08 14.45
N ALA A 728 -12.97 -57.32 14.79
CA ALA A 728 -12.51 -58.51 15.51
C ALA A 728 -13.12 -58.62 16.92
N LYS A 729 -12.84 -57.65 17.81
CA LYS A 729 -13.42 -57.61 19.16
C LYS A 729 -14.95 -57.51 19.11
N GLY A 730 -15.48 -56.84 18.07
CA GLY A 730 -16.90 -56.82 17.75
C GLY A 730 -17.49 -58.22 17.58
N LEU A 731 -16.88 -59.09 16.76
CA LEU A 731 -17.36 -60.45 16.54
C LEU A 731 -17.13 -61.36 17.75
N GLU A 732 -16.03 -61.19 18.49
CA GLU A 732 -15.74 -61.93 19.73
C GLU A 732 -16.86 -61.81 20.77
N THR A 733 -17.50 -60.63 20.91
CA THR A 733 -18.62 -60.45 21.87
C THR A 733 -19.81 -61.40 21.64
N LEU A 734 -19.94 -62.02 20.47
CA LEU A 734 -20.98 -63.02 20.23
C LEU A 734 -20.70 -64.34 20.96
N ILE A 735 -19.43 -64.70 21.22
CA ILE A 735 -19.02 -65.95 21.88
C ILE A 735 -19.62 -66.00 23.29
N SER A 736 -19.47 -64.92 24.07
CA SER A 736 -19.97 -64.83 25.45
C SER A 736 -21.50 -64.78 25.57
N SER A 737 -22.22 -64.53 24.47
CA SER A 737 -23.66 -64.18 24.52
C SER A 737 -24.63 -65.37 24.64
N LYS A 738 -24.18 -66.61 24.40
CA LYS A 738 -25.03 -67.82 24.30
C LYS A 738 -24.88 -68.82 25.45
N SER A 739 -24.37 -68.41 26.61
CA SER A 739 -24.07 -69.30 27.76
C SER A 739 -25.29 -69.83 28.54
N THR A 740 -26.51 -69.86 27.97
CA THR A 740 -27.72 -70.34 28.66
C THR A 740 -28.65 -71.22 27.80
N ASN A 741 -28.68 -72.51 28.16
CA ASN A 741 -29.82 -73.42 28.09
C ASN A 741 -30.53 -73.76 26.75
N THR A 742 -29.90 -73.62 25.59
CA THR A 742 -30.32 -74.38 24.39
C THR A 742 -29.14 -75.01 23.66
N GLY A 743 -29.19 -76.33 23.46
CA GLY A 743 -28.11 -77.14 22.88
C GLY A 743 -27.94 -77.02 21.36
N MET A 744 -27.74 -75.80 20.85
CA MET A 744 -27.28 -75.54 19.49
C MET A 744 -25.80 -75.14 19.52
N SER A 745 -25.08 -75.38 18.43
CA SER A 745 -23.66 -75.02 18.29
C SER A 745 -23.45 -73.51 18.54
N GLY A 746 -22.54 -73.19 19.46
CA GLY A 746 -22.09 -71.83 19.71
C GLY A 746 -21.00 -71.39 18.72
N LEU A 747 -20.63 -70.12 18.75
CA LEU A 747 -19.36 -69.68 18.17
C LEU A 747 -18.22 -70.14 19.08
N LYS A 748 -17.14 -70.66 18.48
CA LYS A 748 -15.99 -71.19 19.22
C LYS A 748 -14.90 -70.15 19.40
N SER A 749 -14.54 -69.45 18.32
CA SER A 749 -13.44 -68.50 18.31
C SER A 749 -13.53 -67.56 17.11
N VAL A 750 -12.94 -66.38 17.28
CA VAL A 750 -12.49 -65.50 16.20
C VAL A 750 -10.97 -65.52 16.23
N ALA A 751 -10.33 -65.47 15.07
CA ALA A 751 -8.88 -65.27 14.94
C ALA A 751 -8.61 -64.11 13.99
N VAL A 752 -7.47 -63.45 14.16
CA VAL A 752 -6.96 -62.44 13.23
C VAL A 752 -5.54 -62.83 12.86
N THR A 753 -5.22 -62.85 11.57
CA THR A 753 -3.85 -63.13 11.10
C THR A 753 -2.96 -61.89 11.22
N ASP A 754 -1.65 -62.08 11.25
CA ASP A 754 -0.64 -61.00 11.28
C ASP A 754 -0.74 -60.03 10.07
N GLU A 755 -1.49 -60.40 9.02
CA GLU A 755 -1.76 -59.56 7.83
C GLU A 755 -3.11 -58.82 7.88
N GLY A 756 -3.93 -59.03 8.91
CA GLY A 756 -5.23 -58.34 9.09
C GLY A 756 -6.46 -59.09 8.54
N ARG A 757 -6.34 -60.40 8.25
CA ARG A 757 -7.47 -61.26 7.85
C ARG A 757 -8.18 -61.80 9.08
N ILE A 758 -9.49 -61.61 9.18
CA ILE A 758 -10.32 -62.07 10.30
C ILE A 758 -11.03 -63.37 9.91
N GLU A 759 -10.96 -64.39 10.77
CA GLU A 759 -11.53 -65.72 10.54
C GLU A 759 -12.42 -66.13 11.73
N VAL A 760 -13.64 -66.62 11.44
CA VAL A 760 -14.65 -66.95 12.46
C VAL A 760 -14.98 -68.45 12.41
N PHE A 761 -14.98 -69.12 13.57
CA PHE A 761 -15.16 -70.56 13.67
C PHE A 761 -16.36 -70.93 14.56
N ALA A 762 -17.20 -71.84 14.08
CA ALA A 762 -18.28 -72.44 14.86
C ALA A 762 -17.76 -73.58 15.77
N GLY A 763 -18.51 -73.88 16.83
CA GLY A 763 -18.37 -75.11 17.59
C GLY A 763 -18.83 -76.30 16.76
N ALA A 764 -18.08 -77.40 16.78
CA ALA A 764 -18.44 -78.63 16.09
C ALA A 764 -19.68 -79.29 16.71
N GLU A 765 -20.49 -79.95 15.89
CA GLU A 765 -21.48 -80.91 16.39
C GLU A 765 -20.75 -82.11 17.03
N ASN A 766 -21.39 -82.73 18.03
CA ASN A 766 -20.81 -83.84 18.79
C ASN A 766 -20.71 -85.15 17.97
N ARG A 767 -19.71 -85.24 17.08
CA ARG A 767 -19.16 -86.55 16.67
C ARG A 767 -18.22 -87.05 17.75
N ALA A 768 -18.75 -87.93 18.61
CA ALA A 768 -17.95 -88.61 19.62
C ALA A 768 -16.85 -89.47 18.95
N LEU A 769 -15.59 -89.19 19.29
CA LEU A 769 -14.44 -90.05 19.05
C LEU A 769 -13.50 -89.96 20.27
N SER A 770 -12.91 -91.10 20.64
CA SER A 770 -12.31 -91.29 21.96
C SER A 770 -10.93 -90.65 22.12
N THR A 771 -10.55 -90.40 23.36
CA THR A 771 -9.19 -89.98 23.74
C THR A 771 -8.14 -91.04 23.38
N SER A 772 -7.07 -90.63 22.70
CA SER A 772 -5.76 -91.30 22.71
C SER A 772 -4.65 -90.29 22.46
N TYR A 773 -3.47 -90.51 23.06
CA TYR A 773 -2.29 -89.65 22.89
C TYR A 773 -1.65 -89.81 21.50
N GLY A 774 -1.23 -88.68 20.91
CA GLY A 774 -0.20 -88.64 19.86
C GLY A 774 -0.68 -88.72 18.41
N VAL A 775 0.28 -88.44 17.52
CA VAL A 775 0.13 -88.25 16.05
C VAL A 775 -0.55 -86.93 15.66
N GLN A 776 -0.04 -86.30 14.61
CA GLN A 776 -0.56 -85.08 14.01
C GLN A 776 -1.61 -85.42 12.97
N ASP A 777 -2.74 -84.70 12.95
CA ASP A 777 -3.68 -84.73 11.82
C ASP A 777 -4.06 -83.27 11.46
N PRO A 778 -3.53 -82.69 10.36
CA PRO A 778 -3.53 -81.25 10.12
C PRO A 778 -4.79 -80.77 9.37
N VAL A 779 -5.97 -81.05 9.91
CA VAL A 779 -7.23 -80.45 9.43
C VAL A 779 -7.55 -79.23 10.28
N SER A 780 -7.08 -78.06 9.85
CA SER A 780 -7.54 -76.79 10.40
C SER A 780 -9.07 -76.68 10.23
N PRO A 781 -9.82 -76.24 11.26
CA PRO A 781 -11.26 -76.09 11.14
C PRO A 781 -11.57 -75.06 10.05
N ILE A 782 -12.49 -75.39 9.13
CA ILE A 782 -12.86 -74.47 8.06
C ILE A 782 -13.62 -73.27 8.68
N PRO A 783 -13.20 -72.02 8.45
CA PRO A 783 -13.93 -70.86 8.97
C PRO A 783 -15.33 -70.78 8.34
N ILE A 784 -16.32 -70.41 9.15
CA ILE A 784 -17.69 -70.17 8.68
C ILE A 784 -17.84 -68.80 8.01
N LEU A 785 -16.98 -67.84 8.39
CA LEU A 785 -16.87 -66.52 7.78
C LEU A 785 -15.40 -66.07 7.78
N VAL A 786 -14.97 -65.48 6.68
CA VAL A 786 -13.69 -64.79 6.50
C VAL A 786 -13.96 -63.34 6.12
N VAL A 787 -13.27 -62.40 6.75
CA VAL A 787 -13.24 -60.98 6.37
C VAL A 787 -11.79 -60.57 6.17
N ASP A 788 -11.38 -60.44 4.91
CA ASP A 788 -9.99 -60.16 4.52
C ASP A 788 -9.77 -58.65 4.39
N ILE A 789 -9.15 -58.05 5.42
CA ILE A 789 -8.86 -56.61 5.51
C ILE A 789 -7.35 -56.34 5.29
N SER A 790 -6.62 -57.32 4.74
CA SER A 790 -5.18 -57.21 4.50
C SER A 790 -4.82 -56.21 3.40
N GLU A 791 -3.54 -55.83 3.32
CA GLU A 791 -3.00 -54.97 2.25
C GLU A 791 -3.73 -53.61 2.08
N ASN A 792 -4.39 -53.14 3.14
CA ASN A 792 -5.06 -51.84 3.22
C ASN A 792 -4.09 -50.68 3.45
N VAL A 793 -4.51 -49.49 3.03
CA VAL A 793 -3.72 -48.27 3.09
C VAL A 793 -4.19 -47.43 4.27
N ASP A 794 -3.38 -47.41 5.32
CA ASP A 794 -3.64 -46.57 6.49
C ASP A 794 -3.64 -45.07 6.10
N ALA A 795 -4.81 -44.43 6.25
CA ALA A 795 -5.03 -43.04 5.88
C ALA A 795 -4.38 -42.05 6.86
N ASP A 796 -4.30 -42.41 8.15
CA ASP A 796 -3.70 -41.57 9.18
C ASP A 796 -2.17 -41.54 9.03
N TRP A 797 -1.57 -42.67 8.65
CA TRP A 797 -0.16 -42.73 8.22
C TRP A 797 0.10 -41.81 7.01
N LEU A 798 -0.78 -41.81 5.99
CA LEU A 798 -0.64 -40.90 4.83
C LEU A 798 -0.72 -39.42 5.22
N VAL A 799 -1.60 -39.06 6.15
CA VAL A 799 -1.70 -37.69 6.68
C VAL A 799 -0.45 -37.31 7.47
N ALA A 800 0.11 -38.21 8.27
CA ALA A 800 1.36 -37.99 8.99
C ALA A 800 2.56 -37.81 8.04
N GLU A 801 2.70 -38.67 7.03
CA GLU A 801 3.77 -38.60 6.03
C GLU A 801 3.67 -37.31 5.18
N SER A 802 2.45 -36.87 4.83
CA SER A 802 2.23 -35.58 4.16
C SER A 802 2.65 -34.38 5.02
N ARG A 803 2.33 -34.40 6.32
CA ARG A 803 2.78 -33.38 7.29
C ARG A 803 4.32 -33.35 7.40
N ARG A 804 4.98 -34.52 7.40
CA ARG A 804 6.44 -34.66 7.40
C ARG A 804 7.09 -33.99 6.18
N PHE A 805 6.57 -34.24 4.96
CA PHE A 805 7.08 -33.59 3.74
C PHE A 805 6.92 -32.06 3.77
N GLN A 806 5.76 -31.55 4.25
CA GLN A 806 5.55 -30.10 4.37
C GLN A 806 6.50 -29.46 5.41
N ALA A 807 6.76 -30.14 6.53
CA ALA A 807 7.71 -29.68 7.54
C ALA A 807 9.15 -29.62 7.01
N GLN A 808 9.57 -30.60 6.20
CA GLN A 808 10.89 -30.60 5.55
C GLN A 808 11.05 -29.47 4.52
N TYR A 809 10.04 -29.23 3.68
CA TYR A 809 10.08 -28.12 2.72
C TYR A 809 10.15 -26.74 3.38
N ARG A 810 9.48 -26.54 4.52
CA ARG A 810 9.58 -25.29 5.30
C ARG A 810 10.96 -25.03 5.90
N ARG A 811 11.80 -26.07 6.11
CA ARG A 811 13.18 -25.90 6.57
C ARG A 811 14.14 -25.55 5.44
N ARG A 812 14.07 -26.24 4.28
CA ARG A 812 14.86 -25.88 3.08
C ARG A 812 14.65 -24.44 2.59
N GLY A 813 13.48 -23.85 2.86
CA GLY A 813 13.21 -22.43 2.58
C GLY A 813 13.84 -21.43 3.56
N ARG A 814 14.39 -21.89 4.69
CA ARG A 814 15.16 -21.09 5.66
C ARG A 814 16.66 -21.21 5.39
N ASP A 815 17.12 -22.41 5.05
CA ASP A 815 18.54 -22.76 4.80
C ASP A 815 19.18 -22.02 3.58
N LEU A 816 18.42 -21.20 2.86
CA LEU A 816 18.87 -20.43 1.68
C LEU A 816 19.24 -18.97 1.98
N ASN A 817 19.04 -18.49 3.22
CA ASN A 817 19.25 -17.09 3.59
C ASN A 817 20.49 -16.84 4.50
N ASP A 818 21.22 -17.88 4.92
CA ASP A 818 22.42 -17.71 5.74
C ASP A 818 23.64 -17.34 4.88
N PRO A 819 24.35 -16.23 5.17
CA PRO A 819 25.58 -15.86 4.45
C PRO A 819 26.74 -16.80 4.80
N ALA A 820 27.51 -17.17 3.78
CA ALA A 820 28.51 -18.23 3.87
C ALA A 820 29.58 -18.01 4.97
N THR A 821 29.74 -18.99 5.85
CA THR A 821 30.86 -19.11 6.80
C THR A 821 31.43 -20.54 6.82
N ASN A 822 32.70 -20.67 7.20
CA ASN A 822 33.54 -21.82 6.85
C ASN A 822 33.26 -23.14 7.62
N ASN A 823 33.12 -24.22 6.86
CA ASN A 823 33.70 -25.58 7.01
C ASN A 823 33.86 -26.29 8.38
N ASN A 824 33.61 -27.61 8.34
CA ASN A 824 34.24 -28.67 9.15
C ASN A 824 33.80 -28.94 10.62
N ARG A 825 32.54 -28.72 11.00
CA ARG A 825 31.97 -29.32 12.26
C ARG A 825 30.54 -29.90 12.19
N SER A 826 29.90 -29.99 11.02
CA SER A 826 28.45 -30.27 10.91
C SER A 826 27.98 -31.68 11.27
N ASN A 827 28.78 -32.73 11.09
CA ASN A 827 28.30 -34.13 11.17
C ASN A 827 27.70 -34.50 12.54
N GLY A 828 28.35 -34.13 13.65
CA GLY A 828 27.88 -34.51 14.99
C GLY A 828 26.54 -33.86 15.38
N ALA A 829 26.36 -32.59 15.07
CA ALA A 829 25.13 -31.86 15.38
C ALA A 829 23.93 -32.36 14.56
N ALA A 830 24.14 -32.67 13.27
CA ALA A 830 23.11 -33.26 12.42
C ALA A 830 22.71 -34.68 12.87
N GLN A 831 23.66 -35.45 13.41
CA GLN A 831 23.41 -36.80 13.91
C GLN A 831 22.63 -36.77 15.23
N LEU A 832 23.03 -35.94 16.20
CA LEU A 832 22.29 -35.71 17.44
C LEU A 832 20.88 -35.14 17.21
N LEU A 833 20.69 -34.26 16.23
CA LEU A 833 19.35 -33.79 15.85
C LEU A 833 18.50 -34.88 15.20
N ASN A 834 19.08 -35.78 14.41
CA ASN A 834 18.36 -36.95 13.90
C ASN A 834 17.97 -37.89 15.05
N ASP A 835 18.88 -38.20 15.98
CA ASP A 835 18.58 -39.05 17.14
C ASP A 835 17.50 -38.45 18.06
N ALA A 836 17.52 -37.13 18.27
CA ALA A 836 16.46 -36.43 19.01
C ALA A 836 15.11 -36.43 18.28
N LEU A 837 15.12 -36.29 16.94
CA LEU A 837 13.91 -36.38 16.12
C LEU A 837 13.38 -37.83 16.01
N PHE A 838 14.25 -38.83 16.06
CA PHE A 838 13.86 -40.23 16.19
C PHE A 838 13.26 -40.50 17.57
N SER A 839 13.87 -40.02 18.66
CA SER A 839 13.25 -40.12 20.00
C SER A 839 11.88 -39.44 20.07
N SER A 840 11.68 -38.29 19.41
CA SER A 840 10.37 -37.64 19.32
C SER A 840 9.36 -38.38 18.43
N ARG A 841 9.82 -39.04 17.36
CA ARG A 841 9.01 -39.96 16.54
C ARG A 841 8.58 -41.18 17.36
N ASP A 842 9.52 -41.77 18.10
CA ASP A 842 9.31 -43.02 18.80
C ASP A 842 8.39 -42.79 20.01
N LYS A 843 8.55 -41.67 20.73
CA LYS A 843 7.57 -41.22 21.75
C LYS A 843 6.18 -40.93 21.20
N SER A 844 6.06 -40.35 20.01
CA SER A 844 4.73 -40.12 19.41
C SER A 844 4.11 -41.38 18.80
N LEU A 845 4.90 -42.42 18.54
CA LEU A 845 4.40 -43.77 18.24
C LEU A 845 4.04 -44.54 19.52
N GLU A 846 4.78 -44.36 20.61
CA GLU A 846 4.45 -44.85 21.96
C GLU A 846 3.12 -44.26 22.44
N GLU A 847 2.89 -42.95 22.29
CA GLU A 847 1.63 -42.27 22.65
C GLU A 847 0.42 -42.75 21.83
N ILE A 848 0.62 -43.16 20.57
CA ILE A 848 -0.47 -43.59 19.67
C ILE A 848 -0.72 -45.11 19.75
N TYR A 849 0.32 -45.93 19.95
CA TYR A 849 0.24 -47.39 19.84
C TYR A 849 0.59 -48.16 21.13
N GLY A 850 1.04 -47.48 22.19
CA GLY A 850 1.23 -48.05 23.53
C GLY A 850 2.40 -49.04 23.65
N PHE A 851 3.49 -48.82 22.91
CA PHE A 851 4.53 -49.81 22.67
C PHE A 851 5.94 -49.20 22.83
N ASP A 852 6.67 -49.56 23.90
CA ASP A 852 8.06 -49.11 24.12
C ASP A 852 8.99 -49.66 23.03
N LEU A 853 9.66 -48.76 22.31
CA LEU A 853 10.50 -49.11 21.16
C LEU A 853 11.99 -49.28 21.51
N HIS A 854 12.40 -49.06 22.76
CA HIS A 854 13.82 -49.04 23.13
C HIS A 854 14.50 -50.43 23.12
N GLU A 855 13.77 -51.53 23.32
CA GLU A 855 14.37 -52.85 23.57
C GLU A 855 14.94 -53.54 22.31
N TYR A 856 14.48 -53.18 21.10
CA TYR A 856 14.88 -53.82 19.84
C TYR A 856 16.17 -53.25 19.18
N ARG A 857 17.05 -52.63 19.97
CA ARG A 857 18.21 -51.87 19.45
C ARG A 857 19.47 -52.70 19.20
N GLN A 858 19.41 -53.72 18.33
CA GLN A 858 20.61 -54.41 17.82
C GLN A 858 21.12 -53.86 16.46
N PRO A 859 22.45 -53.74 16.26
CA PRO A 859 23.03 -53.12 15.06
C PRO A 859 23.25 -54.14 13.93
N TYR A 860 22.22 -54.41 13.13
CA TYR A 860 22.38 -55.16 11.87
C TYR A 860 21.87 -54.39 10.65
N SER A 861 22.75 -54.26 9.66
CA SER A 861 22.50 -53.62 8.37
C SER A 861 21.67 -54.53 7.44
N ALA A 862 20.39 -54.70 7.75
CA ALA A 862 19.41 -55.34 6.89
C ALA A 862 18.11 -54.53 6.87
N SER A 863 17.50 -54.37 5.71
CA SER A 863 16.24 -53.66 5.56
C SER A 863 15.08 -54.48 6.11
N LEU A 864 14.75 -54.28 7.40
CA LEU A 864 13.47 -54.68 7.96
C LEU A 864 12.34 -54.04 7.13
N THR A 865 11.57 -54.86 6.43
CA THR A 865 10.56 -54.36 5.48
C THR A 865 9.27 -53.95 6.20
N LYS A 866 8.48 -53.08 5.57
CA LYS A 866 7.28 -52.46 6.17
C LYS A 866 6.25 -53.46 6.73
N LYS A 867 6.24 -54.73 6.25
CA LYS A 867 5.42 -55.80 6.85
C LYS A 867 5.89 -56.18 8.26
N GLN A 868 7.18 -56.43 8.48
CA GLN A 868 7.70 -57.07 9.70
C GLN A 868 7.53 -56.23 10.98
N LEU A 869 7.63 -54.89 10.86
CA LEU A 869 7.37 -53.98 11.98
C LEU A 869 5.90 -54.04 12.45
N VAL A 870 4.96 -54.26 11.53
CA VAL A 870 3.53 -54.44 11.86
C VAL A 870 3.30 -55.82 12.48
N THR A 871 3.88 -56.88 11.90
CA THR A 871 3.78 -58.28 12.39
C THR A 871 4.08 -58.41 13.88
N ASN A 872 5.13 -57.73 14.38
CA ASN A 872 5.54 -57.85 15.79
C ASN A 872 4.57 -57.15 16.76
N ALA A 873 3.91 -56.06 16.35
CA ALA A 873 2.96 -55.34 17.21
C ALA A 873 1.66 -56.13 17.45
N TRP A 874 1.18 -56.88 16.44
CA TRP A 874 -0.03 -57.71 16.53
C TRP A 874 0.02 -58.73 17.69
N ARG A 875 1.20 -59.35 17.92
CA ARG A 875 1.36 -60.42 18.92
C ARG A 875 1.17 -60.01 20.37
N TRP A 876 1.37 -58.73 20.70
CA TRP A 876 1.22 -58.23 22.08
C TRP A 876 -0.19 -57.67 22.33
N ILE A 877 -0.76 -56.99 21.33
CA ILE A 877 -2.05 -56.29 21.38
C ILE A 877 -3.27 -57.23 21.35
N ILE A 878 -3.11 -58.47 20.87
CA ILE A 878 -4.16 -59.51 20.88
C ILE A 878 -4.16 -60.34 22.18
N PHE A 879 -3.03 -60.40 22.89
CA PHE A 879 -2.86 -61.20 24.11
C PHE A 879 -2.76 -60.35 25.40
N SER A 880 -3.25 -59.10 25.33
CA SER A 880 -3.42 -58.15 26.45
C SER A 880 -4.86 -57.61 26.49
#